data_AF-A0AAN9HDK6-F1
#
_entry.id   AF-A0AAN9HDK6-F1
#
_cell.length_a   1.000
_cell.length_b   1.000
_cell.length_c   1.000
_cell.angle_alpha   90.00
_cell.angle_beta   90.00
_cell.angle_gamma   90.00
#
_symmetry.space_group_name_H-M   'P 1'
#
loop_
_entity.id
_entity.type
_entity.pdbx_description
1 polymer ?
#
loop_
_entity_poly.entity_id
_entity_poly.type
_entity_poly.pdbx_seq_one_letter_code
_entity_poly.pdbx_strand_id
1 'polypeptide(L)'
;MTYVSCFYHAFSGAQKAETAANRICKVLAVNQENEHLMEDYEKLASDLLEWIRRTIPWLENRAPEKTMAEMQQKLEDFRDYRRVHKPPKVQEKCQLEINFNTLQTKLRLSNRPAFMPSEGRMVSDINGAWHKLEGAEKGYEEWLLNEIRRLERLDHLAEKFRQKAAIHESWTDGKEAMLTQKDYETATLSEIKALLKKHEAFESDLAAHQDRVEQIAAIAQELNELDYYDSPSVNARCQKICEQWDALGTLTQNRRESLERTEKQLESIDELYLEYAKRAAPFNNWMEGAMEDLQDMFIVHNIEEIQGLITAHEQFKSTLPEANKERESIQAIQAEVQKIAQYNGIKLAGNNPYTSITPQSIDKKWEKVQQLVPQRDQALQEELARQQSNDHLRRQFANQANMIGPWIQTKMEEIGRISIEMNGTLEDQLTHLRQYEQRIIEYKPNIDQLEGDHQLIQEALIFDNKYTSYTMEHLRVGWEQLLTTIARTINEIENQILTRDAKGISQEQLHEYRTSFNHFDKDHSGVLQAEEFKACLISLGYDVETDKQGEAEFARIMGIVDPNNSGAVTFQAFIDFMSRETTDTDTADQVIASFKILAGDKNFITAEELRRELPPDQAEYCIARMAPYAGPDAVAGALDYMSFSTALYGESDL
;
A
#
# COMPACT_ATOMS: atom_id res chain seq x y z
N MET A 1 161.06 -15.04 96.44
CA MET A 1 159.68 -14.57 96.13
C MET A 1 158.80 -15.66 95.50
N THR A 2 159.02 -16.94 95.80
CA THR A 2 158.18 -18.05 95.31
C THR A 2 157.10 -18.47 96.32
N TYR A 3 157.30 -18.20 97.62
CA TYR A 3 156.34 -18.59 98.67
C TYR A 3 155.08 -17.70 98.73
N VAL A 4 155.18 -16.42 98.35
CA VAL A 4 154.05 -15.46 98.34
C VAL A 4 153.15 -15.65 97.10
N SER A 5 153.69 -16.19 96.00
CA SER A 5 152.93 -16.53 94.79
C SER A 5 151.93 -17.66 95.03
N CYS A 6 152.29 -18.66 95.85
CA CYS A 6 151.42 -19.78 96.18
C CYS A 6 150.16 -19.37 96.96
N PHE A 7 150.27 -18.40 97.87
CA PHE A 7 149.10 -17.86 98.59
C PHE A 7 148.19 -17.00 97.69
N TYR A 8 148.76 -16.27 96.74
CA TYR A 8 147.99 -15.53 95.73
C TYR A 8 147.24 -16.48 94.79
N HIS A 9 147.82 -17.64 94.43
CA HIS A 9 147.13 -18.67 93.64
C HIS A 9 145.96 -19.35 94.38
N ALA A 10 146.06 -19.54 95.70
CA ALA A 10 144.97 -20.10 96.51
C ALA A 10 143.79 -19.12 96.69
N PHE A 11 144.06 -17.84 97.00
CA PHE A 11 143.01 -16.81 97.09
C PHE A 11 142.47 -16.37 95.70
N SER A 12 143.31 -16.38 94.66
CA SER A 12 142.90 -16.18 93.26
C SER A 12 142.01 -17.32 92.74
N GLY A 13 142.15 -18.53 93.27
CA GLY A 13 141.32 -19.69 92.88
C GLY A 13 139.83 -19.47 93.15
N ALA A 14 139.49 -18.90 94.32
CA ALA A 14 138.10 -18.58 94.68
C ALA A 14 137.51 -17.46 93.80
N GLN A 15 138.27 -16.39 93.55
CA GLN A 15 137.83 -15.27 92.70
C GLN A 15 137.75 -15.67 91.21
N LYS A 16 138.63 -16.56 90.74
CA LYS A 16 138.58 -17.16 89.40
C LYS A 16 137.37 -18.09 89.24
N ALA A 17 137.02 -18.87 90.28
CA ALA A 17 135.83 -19.71 90.27
C ALA A 17 134.55 -18.88 90.20
N GLU A 18 134.45 -17.79 90.98
CA GLU A 18 133.30 -16.87 90.93
C GLU A 18 133.19 -16.14 89.59
N THR A 19 134.31 -15.69 89.02
CA THR A 19 134.34 -15.06 87.69
C THR A 19 133.97 -16.04 86.57
N ALA A 20 134.37 -17.31 86.69
CA ALA A 20 133.99 -18.38 85.78
C ALA A 20 132.50 -18.73 85.91
N ALA A 21 131.98 -18.82 87.13
CA ALA A 21 130.55 -19.04 87.39
C ALA A 21 129.70 -17.90 86.80
N ASN A 22 130.09 -16.63 87.00
CA ASN A 22 129.39 -15.49 86.41
C ASN A 22 129.43 -15.48 84.87
N ARG A 23 130.53 -15.94 84.26
CA ARG A 23 130.61 -16.13 82.80
C ARG A 23 129.67 -17.24 82.31
N ILE A 24 129.62 -18.37 83.02
CA ILE A 24 128.72 -19.48 82.69
C ILE A 24 127.26 -19.05 82.85
N CYS A 25 126.90 -18.39 83.96
CA CYS A 25 125.55 -17.86 84.17
C CYS A 25 125.13 -16.88 83.07
N LYS A 26 126.03 -16.00 82.62
CA LYS A 26 125.73 -15.06 81.52
C LYS A 26 125.52 -15.77 80.18
N VAL A 27 126.29 -16.82 79.89
CA VAL A 27 126.13 -17.64 78.67
C VAL A 27 124.85 -18.48 78.71
N LEU A 28 124.50 -19.02 79.88
CA LEU A 28 123.27 -19.78 80.10
C LEU A 28 122.03 -18.89 80.02
N ALA A 29 122.06 -17.68 80.60
CA ALA A 29 120.95 -16.73 80.49
C ALA A 29 120.65 -16.37 79.02
N VAL A 30 121.68 -16.11 78.21
CA VAL A 30 121.52 -15.86 76.77
C VAL A 30 121.01 -17.11 76.03
N ASN A 31 121.39 -18.32 76.46
CA ASN A 31 120.86 -19.55 75.86
C ASN A 31 119.38 -19.76 76.20
N GLN A 32 119.00 -19.58 77.45
CA GLN A 32 117.61 -19.70 77.91
C GLN A 32 116.71 -18.69 77.21
N GLU A 33 117.16 -17.44 77.03
CA GLU A 33 116.42 -16.44 76.24
C GLU A 33 116.27 -16.86 74.77
N ASN A 34 117.28 -17.46 74.16
CA ASN A 34 117.19 -17.93 72.78
C ASN A 34 116.27 -19.15 72.64
N GLU A 35 116.31 -20.09 73.59
CA GLU A 35 115.41 -21.25 73.65
C GLU A 35 113.95 -20.80 73.83
N HIS A 36 113.70 -19.84 74.71
CA HIS A 36 112.37 -19.24 74.86
C HIS A 36 111.89 -18.59 73.55
N LEU A 37 112.74 -17.82 72.86
CA LEU A 37 112.38 -17.21 71.57
C LEU A 37 112.16 -18.24 70.45
N MET A 38 112.88 -19.38 70.48
CA MET A 38 112.67 -20.50 69.57
C MET A 38 111.32 -21.19 69.81
N GLU A 39 111.00 -21.47 71.08
CA GLU A 39 109.71 -22.06 71.47
C GLU A 39 108.53 -21.11 71.14
N ASP A 40 108.68 -19.82 71.40
CA ASP A 40 107.68 -18.81 71.05
C ASP A 40 107.42 -18.77 69.54
N TYR A 41 108.47 -18.85 68.71
CA TYR A 41 108.33 -18.94 67.26
C TYR A 41 107.57 -20.21 66.84
N GLU A 42 107.97 -21.36 67.35
CA GLU A 42 107.39 -22.66 67.00
C GLU A 42 105.91 -22.77 67.42
N LYS A 43 105.57 -22.25 68.59
CA LYS A 43 104.20 -22.20 69.09
C LYS A 43 103.35 -21.28 68.23
N LEU A 44 103.81 -20.06 67.98
CA LEU A 44 103.06 -19.07 67.20
C LEU A 44 102.92 -19.48 65.73
N ALA A 45 103.93 -20.16 65.16
CA ALA A 45 103.86 -20.77 63.83
C ALA A 45 102.81 -21.89 63.76
N SER A 46 102.76 -22.75 64.79
CA SER A 46 101.78 -23.85 64.87
C SER A 46 100.36 -23.32 64.95
N ASP A 47 100.11 -22.38 65.87
CA ASP A 47 98.79 -21.80 66.10
C ASP A 47 98.29 -21.08 64.84
N LEU A 48 99.18 -20.34 64.16
CA LEU A 48 98.84 -19.62 62.93
C LEU A 48 98.55 -20.58 61.76
N LEU A 49 99.38 -21.61 61.56
CA LEU A 49 99.18 -22.60 60.49
C LEU A 49 97.97 -23.50 60.73
N GLU A 50 97.64 -23.82 61.99
CA GLU A 50 96.41 -24.53 62.33
C GLU A 50 95.19 -23.66 62.04
N TRP A 51 95.23 -22.39 62.43
CA TRP A 51 94.15 -21.44 62.14
C TRP A 51 93.92 -21.31 60.63
N ILE A 52 94.98 -21.10 59.84
CA ILE A 52 94.86 -21.03 58.36
C ILE A 52 94.21 -22.32 57.80
N ARG A 53 94.66 -23.49 58.26
CA ARG A 53 94.12 -24.78 57.81
C ARG A 53 92.64 -24.98 58.15
N ARG A 54 92.17 -24.42 59.26
CA ARG A 54 90.75 -24.49 59.67
C ARG A 54 89.88 -23.46 58.95
N THR A 55 90.43 -22.29 58.63
CA THR A 55 89.71 -21.18 58.02
C THR A 55 89.49 -21.37 56.51
N ILE A 56 90.45 -21.95 55.79
CA ILE A 56 90.35 -22.16 54.33
C ILE A 56 89.07 -22.93 53.93
N PRO A 57 88.73 -24.09 54.53
CA PRO A 57 87.51 -24.82 54.18
C PRO A 57 86.22 -24.03 54.41
N TRP A 58 86.19 -23.14 55.39
CA TRP A 58 85.05 -22.24 55.64
C TRP A 58 84.90 -21.21 54.51
N LEU A 59 86.01 -20.63 54.04
CA LEU A 59 86.02 -19.71 52.89
C LEU A 59 85.76 -20.40 51.55
N GLU A 60 86.11 -21.68 51.43
CA GLU A 60 85.84 -22.47 50.22
C GLU A 60 84.41 -23.01 50.16
N ASN A 61 83.67 -22.96 51.26
CA ASN A 61 82.28 -23.39 51.31
C ASN A 61 81.35 -22.39 50.60
N ARG A 62 81.08 -22.65 49.33
CA ARG A 62 80.21 -21.82 48.46
C ARG A 62 78.77 -22.34 48.38
N ALA A 63 78.21 -22.77 49.51
CA ALA A 63 76.81 -23.20 49.57
C ALA A 63 75.86 -21.98 49.44
N PRO A 64 75.04 -21.88 48.38
CA PRO A 64 74.07 -20.80 48.26
C PRO A 64 72.95 -20.98 49.29
N GLU A 65 72.50 -19.87 49.88
CA GLU A 65 71.32 -19.87 50.75
C GLU A 65 70.08 -19.43 49.97
N LYS A 66 68.91 -19.78 50.49
CA LYS A 66 67.64 -19.58 49.78
C LYS A 66 67.11 -18.15 49.92
N THR A 67 67.47 -17.46 50.99
CA THR A 67 66.95 -16.13 51.30
C THR A 67 68.04 -15.07 51.31
N MET A 68 67.67 -13.84 50.92
CA MET A 68 68.56 -12.69 51.00
C MET A 68 69.04 -12.45 52.44
N ALA A 69 68.19 -12.68 53.44
CA ALA A 69 68.52 -12.50 54.85
C ALA A 69 69.63 -13.47 55.32
N GLU A 70 69.57 -14.74 54.92
CA GLU A 70 70.61 -15.74 55.24
C GLU A 70 71.94 -15.39 54.56
N MET A 71 71.91 -14.90 53.31
CA MET A 71 73.13 -14.44 52.63
C MET A 71 73.70 -13.15 53.22
N GLN A 72 72.85 -12.23 53.69
CA GLN A 72 73.29 -11.04 54.43
C GLN A 72 73.95 -11.42 55.76
N GLN A 73 73.43 -12.44 56.44
CA GLN A 73 74.07 -12.97 57.65
C GLN A 73 75.47 -13.53 57.34
N LYS A 74 75.63 -14.31 56.26
CA LYS A 74 76.96 -14.80 55.82
C LYS A 74 77.92 -13.66 55.47
N LEU A 75 77.43 -12.57 54.90
CA LEU A 75 78.23 -11.37 54.65
C LEU A 75 78.66 -10.70 55.96
N GLU A 76 77.78 -10.65 56.96
CA GLU A 76 78.11 -10.08 58.26
C GLU A 76 79.11 -10.96 59.02
N ASP A 77 78.96 -12.28 58.97
CA ASP A 77 79.95 -13.22 59.51
C ASP A 77 81.32 -13.04 58.82
N PHE A 78 81.34 -12.80 57.50
CA PHE A 78 82.57 -12.50 56.77
C PHE A 78 83.18 -11.14 57.14
N ARG A 79 82.34 -10.13 57.39
CA ARG A 79 82.79 -8.81 57.89
C ARG A 79 83.37 -8.91 59.28
N ASP A 80 82.74 -9.67 60.17
CA ASP A 80 83.24 -9.91 61.53
C ASP A 80 84.56 -10.67 61.50
N TYR A 81 84.68 -11.69 60.65
CA TYR A 81 85.94 -12.35 60.33
C TYR A 81 87.03 -11.35 59.90
N ARG A 82 86.73 -10.47 58.93
CA ARG A 82 87.69 -9.46 58.42
C ARG A 82 88.03 -8.37 59.44
N ARG A 83 87.11 -7.99 60.33
CA ARG A 83 87.26 -6.86 61.28
C ARG A 83 87.82 -7.25 62.63
N VAL A 84 87.45 -8.42 63.15
CA VAL A 84 87.77 -8.85 64.51
C VAL A 84 88.75 -10.00 64.51
N HIS A 85 88.50 -11.05 63.71
CA HIS A 85 89.27 -12.29 63.79
C HIS A 85 90.57 -12.28 62.98
N LYS A 86 90.58 -11.70 61.78
CA LYS A 86 91.76 -11.65 60.88
C LYS A 86 92.85 -10.67 61.34
N PRO A 87 92.56 -9.42 61.77
CA PRO A 87 93.59 -8.45 62.12
C PRO A 87 94.61 -8.90 63.18
N PRO A 88 94.24 -9.56 64.29
CA PRO A 88 95.24 -10.08 65.23
C PRO A 88 96.12 -11.16 64.60
N LYS A 89 95.59 -11.96 63.65
CA LYS A 89 96.38 -12.98 62.92
C LYS A 89 97.38 -12.38 61.93
N VAL A 90 97.05 -11.23 61.33
CA VAL A 90 98.01 -10.44 60.54
C VAL A 90 99.15 -9.94 61.44
N GLN A 91 98.81 -9.46 62.64
CA GLN A 91 99.81 -9.02 63.61
C GLN A 91 100.68 -10.18 64.11
N GLU A 92 100.08 -11.35 64.40
CA GLU A 92 100.81 -12.57 64.75
C GLU A 92 101.77 -12.98 63.63
N LYS A 93 101.34 -12.98 62.36
CA LYS A 93 102.22 -13.24 61.21
C LYS A 93 103.42 -12.27 61.17
N CYS A 94 103.17 -10.98 61.35
CA CYS A 94 104.23 -9.97 61.40
C CYS A 94 105.18 -10.21 62.61
N GLN A 95 104.63 -10.48 63.78
CA GLN A 95 105.38 -10.77 65.00
C GLN A 95 106.24 -12.03 64.85
N LEU A 96 105.74 -13.05 64.15
CA LEU A 96 106.47 -14.28 63.83
C LEU A 96 107.73 -13.98 63.00
N GLU A 97 107.58 -13.14 61.96
CA GLU A 97 108.70 -12.70 61.12
C GLU A 97 109.70 -11.84 61.91
N ILE A 98 109.21 -10.95 62.78
CA ILE A 98 110.06 -10.16 63.70
C ILE A 98 110.83 -11.07 64.66
N ASN A 99 110.17 -12.04 65.28
CA ASN A 99 110.77 -12.99 66.21
C ASN A 99 111.86 -13.80 65.50
N PHE A 100 111.60 -14.28 64.29
CA PHE A 100 112.57 -15.00 63.47
C PHE A 100 113.81 -14.16 63.15
N ASN A 101 113.61 -12.93 62.66
CA ASN A 101 114.70 -12.01 62.30
C ASN A 101 115.52 -11.59 63.53
N THR A 102 114.86 -11.34 64.66
CA THR A 102 115.50 -11.00 65.93
C THR A 102 116.35 -12.16 66.45
N LEU A 103 115.79 -13.37 66.45
CA LEU A 103 116.47 -14.58 66.87
C LEU A 103 117.67 -14.89 65.98
N GLN A 104 117.52 -14.79 64.66
CA GLN A 104 118.63 -14.95 63.70
C GLN A 104 119.76 -13.94 63.97
N THR A 105 119.41 -12.68 64.20
CA THR A 105 120.40 -11.64 64.51
C THR A 105 121.11 -11.90 65.84
N LYS A 106 120.37 -12.31 66.89
CA LYS A 106 120.94 -12.69 68.20
C LYS A 106 121.90 -13.88 68.09
N LEU A 107 121.54 -14.92 67.34
CA LEU A 107 122.38 -16.11 67.13
C LEU A 107 123.64 -15.77 66.34
N ARG A 108 123.53 -14.93 65.30
CA ARG A 108 124.67 -14.44 64.52
C ARG A 108 125.65 -13.62 65.37
N LEU A 109 125.17 -12.65 66.14
CA LEU A 109 126.00 -11.80 67.00
C LEU A 109 126.74 -12.59 68.10
N SER A 110 126.18 -13.73 68.51
CA SER A 110 126.77 -14.62 69.53
C SER A 110 127.60 -15.77 68.93
N ASN A 111 127.86 -15.76 67.61
CA ASN A 111 128.57 -16.81 66.87
C ASN A 111 127.99 -18.22 67.09
N ARG A 112 126.66 -18.31 67.21
CA ARG A 112 125.92 -19.59 67.35
C ARG A 112 125.29 -20.01 66.02
N PRO A 113 125.01 -21.31 65.82
CA PRO A 113 124.30 -21.78 64.64
C PRO A 113 122.96 -21.07 64.44
N ALA A 114 122.61 -20.85 63.18
CA ALA A 114 121.33 -20.31 62.76
C ALA A 114 120.18 -21.20 63.25
N PHE A 115 119.11 -20.58 63.77
CA PHE A 115 117.86 -21.29 64.04
C PHE A 115 117.18 -21.68 62.73
N MET A 116 116.84 -22.96 62.62
CA MET A 116 116.07 -23.52 61.52
C MET A 116 114.79 -24.13 62.11
N PRO A 117 113.61 -23.59 61.79
CA PRO A 117 112.35 -24.12 62.27
C PRO A 117 112.09 -25.56 61.80
N SER A 118 111.17 -26.22 62.48
CA SER A 118 110.67 -27.55 62.11
C SER A 118 110.08 -27.56 60.69
N GLU A 119 110.12 -28.72 60.03
CA GLU A 119 109.64 -28.88 58.65
C GLU A 119 108.18 -28.42 58.48
N GLY A 120 107.91 -27.63 57.44
CA GLY A 120 106.59 -27.04 57.17
C GLY A 120 106.24 -25.82 58.03
N ARG A 121 107.14 -25.35 58.89
CA ARG A 121 106.99 -24.13 59.71
C ARG A 121 107.98 -23.03 59.33
N MET A 122 108.57 -23.12 58.13
CA MET A 122 109.44 -22.06 57.64
C MET A 122 108.62 -20.80 57.36
N VAL A 123 109.25 -19.62 57.49
CA VAL A 123 108.62 -18.34 57.14
C VAL A 123 108.11 -18.32 55.69
N SER A 124 108.77 -19.03 54.77
CA SER A 124 108.32 -19.20 53.38
C SER A 124 107.02 -20.00 53.28
N ASP A 125 106.87 -21.07 54.06
CA ASP A 125 105.71 -21.95 54.04
C ASP A 125 104.49 -21.25 54.65
N ILE A 126 104.70 -20.48 55.72
CA ILE A 126 103.68 -19.63 56.34
C ILE A 126 103.21 -18.57 55.35
N ASN A 127 104.14 -17.93 54.62
CA ASN A 127 103.80 -16.97 53.58
C ASN A 127 103.02 -17.62 52.41
N GLY A 128 103.39 -18.84 52.00
CA GLY A 128 102.64 -19.61 51.01
C GLY A 128 101.23 -20.01 51.48
N ALA A 129 101.08 -20.46 52.72
CA ALA A 129 99.79 -20.79 53.33
C ALA A 129 98.91 -19.53 53.46
N TRP A 130 99.49 -18.41 53.85
CA TRP A 130 98.82 -17.12 53.94
C TRP A 130 98.33 -16.62 52.57
N HIS A 131 99.13 -16.77 51.51
CA HIS A 131 98.71 -16.42 50.15
C HIS A 131 97.53 -17.30 49.67
N LYS A 132 97.50 -18.58 50.03
CA LYS A 132 96.34 -19.46 49.72
C LYS A 132 95.08 -18.99 50.45
N LEU A 133 95.20 -18.59 51.71
CA LEU A 133 94.10 -17.99 52.47
C LEU A 133 93.58 -16.72 51.79
N GLU A 134 94.46 -15.81 51.38
CA GLU A 134 94.08 -14.58 50.67
C GLU A 134 93.37 -14.85 49.33
N GLY A 135 93.79 -15.90 48.60
CA GLY A 135 93.10 -16.36 47.40
C GLY A 135 91.69 -16.90 47.68
N ALA A 136 91.53 -17.70 48.73
CA ALA A 136 90.22 -18.21 49.16
C ALA A 136 89.29 -17.07 49.61
N GLU A 137 89.81 -16.09 50.36
CA GLU A 137 89.06 -14.90 50.77
C GLU A 137 88.55 -14.09 49.58
N LYS A 138 89.40 -13.82 48.59
CA LYS A 138 89.00 -13.08 47.39
C LYS A 138 87.89 -13.82 46.64
N GLY A 139 88.05 -15.13 46.45
CA GLY A 139 87.04 -15.95 45.78
C GLY A 139 85.71 -16.03 46.53
N TYR A 140 85.75 -16.07 47.87
CA TYR A 140 84.56 -16.08 48.72
C TYR A 140 83.82 -14.73 48.69
N GLU A 141 84.56 -13.62 48.76
CA GLU A 141 84.01 -12.27 48.67
C GLU A 141 83.33 -12.01 47.31
N GLU A 142 83.98 -12.38 46.20
CA GLU A 142 83.39 -12.27 44.86
C GLU A 142 82.13 -13.12 44.72
N TRP A 143 82.14 -14.36 45.24
CA TRP A 143 80.98 -15.25 45.25
C TRP A 143 79.82 -14.68 46.07
N LEU A 144 80.07 -14.23 47.32
CA LEU A 144 79.04 -13.63 48.18
C LEU A 144 78.37 -12.43 47.51
N LEU A 145 79.15 -11.53 46.91
CA LEU A 145 78.61 -10.32 46.27
C LEU A 145 77.84 -10.64 44.98
N ASN A 146 78.25 -11.65 44.21
CA ASN A 146 77.49 -12.11 43.04
C ASN A 146 76.16 -12.74 43.46
N GLU A 147 76.18 -13.56 44.50
CA GLU A 147 75.00 -14.27 45.00
C GLU A 147 73.98 -13.32 45.64
N ILE A 148 74.44 -12.32 46.41
CA ILE A 148 73.56 -11.27 46.95
C ILE A 148 72.89 -10.48 45.83
N ARG A 149 73.63 -10.10 44.79
CA ARG A 149 73.07 -9.39 43.62
C ARG A 149 72.05 -10.24 42.86
N ARG A 150 72.31 -11.56 42.74
CA ARG A 150 71.37 -12.51 42.14
C ARG A 150 70.07 -12.58 42.93
N LEU A 151 70.17 -12.77 44.26
CA LEU A 151 69.00 -12.84 45.14
C LEU A 151 68.21 -11.53 45.18
N GLU A 152 68.88 -10.38 45.20
CA GLU A 152 68.22 -9.07 45.14
C GLU A 152 67.41 -8.89 43.85
N ARG A 153 67.98 -9.30 42.70
CA ARG A 153 67.26 -9.31 41.41
C ARG A 153 66.08 -10.28 41.43
N LEU A 154 66.26 -11.48 41.98
CA LEU A 154 65.20 -12.49 42.11
C LEU A 154 64.03 -11.97 42.95
N ASP A 155 64.28 -11.37 44.11
CA ASP A 155 63.24 -10.80 44.97
C ASP A 155 62.48 -9.66 44.26
N HIS A 156 63.21 -8.79 43.56
CA HIS A 156 62.61 -7.70 42.79
C HIS A 156 61.72 -8.23 41.64
N LEU A 157 62.20 -9.20 40.88
CA LEU A 157 61.44 -9.82 39.78
C LEU A 157 60.23 -10.60 40.29
N ALA A 158 60.38 -11.34 41.40
CA ALA A 158 59.29 -12.10 42.00
C ALA A 158 58.18 -11.18 42.51
N GLU A 159 58.53 -10.06 43.14
CA GLU A 159 57.55 -9.07 43.58
C GLU A 159 56.86 -8.39 42.38
N LYS A 160 57.63 -8.01 41.36
CA LYS A 160 57.09 -7.45 40.11
C LYS A 160 56.13 -8.42 39.40
N PHE A 161 56.47 -9.72 39.39
CA PHE A 161 55.60 -10.78 38.87
C PHE A 161 54.30 -10.85 39.67
N ARG A 162 54.35 -10.92 41.01
CA ARG A 162 53.15 -10.98 41.87
C ARG A 162 52.22 -9.80 41.61
N GLN A 163 52.76 -8.58 41.57
CA GLN A 163 51.97 -7.37 41.35
C GLN A 163 51.32 -7.36 39.97
N LYS A 164 52.09 -7.62 38.90
CA LYS A 164 51.55 -7.63 37.53
C LYS A 164 50.52 -8.74 37.32
N ALA A 165 50.79 -9.93 37.83
CA ALA A 165 49.86 -11.07 37.76
C ALA A 165 48.54 -10.77 38.50
N ALA A 166 48.60 -10.24 39.73
CA ALA A 166 47.41 -9.90 40.50
C ALA A 166 46.54 -8.83 39.81
N ILE A 167 47.17 -7.80 39.24
CA ILE A 167 46.45 -6.75 38.50
C ILE A 167 45.81 -7.33 37.23
N HIS A 168 46.49 -8.25 36.54
CA HIS A 168 45.93 -8.90 35.35
C HIS A 168 44.73 -9.79 35.71
N GLU A 169 44.86 -10.64 36.73
CA GLU A 169 43.77 -11.51 37.21
C GLU A 169 42.55 -10.70 37.67
N SER A 170 42.76 -9.58 38.37
CA SER A 170 41.67 -8.69 38.76
C SER A 170 40.96 -8.06 37.57
N TRP A 171 41.65 -7.87 36.43
CA TRP A 171 41.04 -7.33 35.22
C TRP A 171 40.33 -8.41 34.40
N THR A 172 40.82 -9.66 34.40
CA THR A 172 40.17 -10.79 33.71
C THR A 172 38.93 -11.30 34.45
N ASP A 173 38.81 -11.04 35.75
CA ASP A 173 37.66 -11.45 36.55
C ASP A 173 36.32 -10.97 35.95
N GLY A 174 35.39 -11.92 35.77
CA GLY A 174 34.08 -11.70 35.15
C GLY A 174 34.05 -11.47 33.63
N LYS A 175 35.19 -11.31 32.94
CA LYS A 175 35.21 -11.05 31.48
C LYS A 175 34.74 -12.25 30.66
N GLU A 176 35.14 -13.46 31.03
CA GLU A 176 34.65 -14.68 30.37
C GLU A 176 33.13 -14.84 30.50
N ALA A 177 32.59 -14.54 31.68
CA ALA A 177 31.16 -14.58 31.93
C ALA A 177 30.41 -13.55 31.07
N MET A 178 30.98 -12.36 30.85
CA MET A 178 30.43 -11.35 29.94
C MET A 178 30.46 -11.83 28.48
N LEU A 179 31.58 -12.41 28.02
CA LEU A 179 31.76 -12.84 26.63
C LEU A 179 30.84 -14.00 26.25
N THR A 180 30.50 -14.87 27.21
CA THR A 180 29.63 -16.03 27.01
C THR A 180 28.13 -15.71 27.05
N GLN A 181 27.74 -14.47 27.38
CA GLN A 181 26.33 -14.06 27.36
C GLN A 181 25.76 -14.10 25.94
N LYS A 182 24.49 -14.47 25.82
CA LYS A 182 23.76 -14.57 24.55
C LYS A 182 22.68 -13.50 24.41
N ASP A 183 22.96 -12.32 24.93
CA ASP A 183 22.12 -11.12 24.87
C ASP A 183 21.73 -10.70 23.43
N TYR A 184 22.58 -11.03 22.45
CA TYR A 184 22.33 -10.78 21.04
C TYR A 184 21.18 -11.60 20.43
N GLU A 185 20.80 -12.75 21.01
CA GLU A 185 19.73 -13.60 20.46
C GLU A 185 18.33 -12.94 20.57
N THR A 186 18.16 -12.03 21.52
CA THR A 186 16.89 -11.32 21.78
C THR A 186 16.94 -9.82 21.45
N ALA A 187 18.07 -9.34 20.93
CA ALA A 187 18.29 -7.93 20.66
C ALA A 187 17.57 -7.47 19.38
N THR A 188 17.09 -6.24 19.38
CA THR A 188 16.64 -5.52 18.17
C THR A 188 17.83 -5.04 17.34
N LEU A 189 17.58 -4.60 16.10
CA LEU A 189 18.64 -4.12 15.19
C LEU A 189 19.43 -2.92 15.75
N SER A 190 18.79 -2.03 16.52
CA SER A 190 19.48 -0.92 17.17
C SER A 190 20.31 -1.38 18.37
N GLU A 191 19.80 -2.34 19.15
CA GLU A 191 20.48 -2.92 20.30
C GLU A 191 21.71 -3.74 19.87
N ILE A 192 21.62 -4.56 18.82
CA ILE A 192 22.76 -5.33 18.31
C ILE A 192 23.88 -4.42 17.80
N LYS A 193 23.54 -3.33 17.10
CA LYS A 193 24.51 -2.31 16.67
C LYS A 193 25.20 -1.64 17.86
N ALA A 194 24.45 -1.36 18.92
CA ALA A 194 25.02 -0.84 20.16
C ALA A 194 25.94 -1.86 20.87
N LEU A 195 25.57 -3.15 20.86
CA LEU A 195 26.39 -4.24 21.40
C LEU A 195 27.69 -4.42 20.62
N LEU A 196 27.67 -4.37 19.28
CA LEU A 196 28.87 -4.41 18.44
C LEU A 196 29.83 -3.28 18.77
N LYS A 197 29.33 -2.05 18.91
CA LYS A 197 30.17 -0.90 19.29
C LYS A 197 30.78 -1.05 20.69
N LYS A 198 30.04 -1.63 21.64
CA LYS A 198 30.58 -1.96 22.98
C LYS A 198 31.64 -3.06 22.89
N HIS A 199 31.45 -4.04 22.02
CA HIS A 199 32.38 -5.15 21.81
C HIS A 199 33.68 -4.66 21.16
N GLU A 200 33.61 -3.74 20.19
CA GLU A 200 34.78 -3.09 19.59
C GLU A 200 35.61 -2.33 20.64
N ALA A 201 34.94 -1.61 21.55
CA ALA A 201 35.62 -0.95 22.67
C ALA A 201 36.31 -1.95 23.62
N PHE A 202 35.67 -3.10 23.86
CA PHE A 202 36.27 -4.19 24.64
C PHE A 202 37.48 -4.80 23.96
N GLU A 203 37.45 -5.00 22.64
CA GLU A 203 38.59 -5.53 21.87
C GLU A 203 39.77 -4.56 21.86
N SER A 204 39.50 -3.26 21.80
CA SER A 204 40.56 -2.25 21.93
C SER A 204 41.20 -2.26 23.33
N ASP A 205 40.40 -2.45 24.40
CA ASP A 205 40.91 -2.62 25.78
C ASP A 205 41.72 -3.91 25.90
N LEU A 206 41.21 -5.02 25.35
CA LEU A 206 41.90 -6.31 25.30
C LEU A 206 43.27 -6.17 24.61
N ALA A 207 43.34 -5.52 23.44
CA ALA A 207 44.61 -5.30 22.75
C ALA A 207 45.62 -4.48 23.57
N ALA A 208 45.17 -3.50 24.36
CA ALA A 208 46.04 -2.71 25.23
C ALA A 208 46.64 -3.53 26.39
N HIS A 209 46.00 -4.63 26.78
CA HIS A 209 46.44 -5.53 27.84
C HIS A 209 47.44 -6.61 27.36
N GLN A 210 47.65 -6.77 26.05
CA GLN A 210 48.56 -7.75 25.45
C GLN A 210 50.00 -7.62 25.99
N ASP A 211 50.57 -6.41 25.97
CA ASP A 211 51.93 -6.13 26.47
C ASP A 211 52.11 -6.53 27.94
N ARG A 212 51.04 -6.45 28.75
CA ARG A 212 51.10 -6.86 30.15
C ARG A 212 51.30 -8.37 30.29
N VAL A 213 50.61 -9.17 29.48
CA VAL A 213 50.73 -10.63 29.49
C VAL A 213 52.12 -11.05 29.02
N GLU A 214 52.62 -10.42 27.95
CA GLU A 214 53.98 -10.66 27.44
C GLU A 214 55.04 -10.35 28.50
N GLN A 215 54.89 -9.24 29.23
CA GLN A 215 55.80 -8.90 30.34
C GLN A 215 55.72 -9.90 31.50
N ILE A 216 54.53 -10.41 31.85
CA ILE A 216 54.38 -11.43 32.90
C ILE A 216 55.12 -12.71 32.49
N ALA A 217 54.95 -13.15 31.25
CA ALA A 217 55.65 -14.32 30.70
C ALA A 217 57.17 -14.14 30.66
N ALA A 218 57.64 -12.97 30.20
CA ALA A 218 59.07 -12.65 30.16
C ALA A 218 59.71 -12.63 31.57
N ILE A 219 59.03 -12.06 32.57
CA ILE A 219 59.51 -12.05 33.96
C ILE A 219 59.54 -13.47 34.53
N ALA A 220 58.51 -14.29 34.26
CA ALA A 220 58.48 -15.68 34.70
C ALA A 220 59.64 -16.50 34.09
N GLN A 221 59.93 -16.29 32.81
CA GLN A 221 61.08 -16.91 32.15
C GLN A 221 62.41 -16.47 32.78
N GLU A 222 62.61 -15.18 33.03
CA GLU A 222 63.82 -14.66 33.67
C GLU A 222 64.01 -15.22 35.09
N LEU A 223 62.92 -15.39 35.85
CA LEU A 223 62.94 -16.05 37.17
C LEU A 223 63.40 -17.51 37.08
N ASN A 224 63.00 -18.23 36.03
CA ASN A 224 63.47 -19.60 35.79
C ASN A 224 64.95 -19.65 35.41
N GLU A 225 65.41 -18.76 34.53
CA GLU A 225 66.81 -18.69 34.10
C GLU A 225 67.76 -18.40 35.27
N LEU A 226 67.25 -17.74 36.31
CA LEU A 226 67.97 -17.44 37.55
C LEU A 226 67.76 -18.49 38.65
N ASP A 227 67.19 -19.66 38.37
CA ASP A 227 66.95 -20.75 39.33
C ASP A 227 66.22 -20.27 40.61
N TYR A 228 65.10 -19.56 40.44
CA TYR A 228 64.26 -19.12 41.57
C TYR A 228 63.64 -20.31 42.32
N TYR A 229 63.62 -20.25 43.65
CA TYR A 229 63.18 -21.39 44.48
C TYR A 229 61.71 -21.78 44.28
N ASP A 230 60.84 -20.82 43.96
CA ASP A 230 59.40 -21.01 43.73
C ASP A 230 59.00 -20.87 42.25
N SER A 231 59.96 -21.10 41.35
CA SER A 231 59.73 -21.20 39.91
C SER A 231 58.54 -22.09 39.52
N PRO A 232 58.31 -23.27 40.14
CA PRO A 232 57.15 -24.10 39.81
C PRO A 232 55.80 -23.38 40.01
N SER A 233 55.64 -22.63 41.09
CA SER A 233 54.38 -21.90 41.37
C SER A 233 54.22 -20.71 40.44
N VAL A 234 55.31 -19.97 40.16
CA VAL A 234 55.33 -18.87 39.17
C VAL A 234 54.93 -19.37 37.80
N ASN A 235 55.48 -20.50 37.35
CA ASN A 235 55.17 -21.11 36.06
C ASN A 235 53.73 -21.59 35.97
N ALA A 236 53.24 -22.29 37.00
CA ALA A 236 51.85 -22.74 37.03
C ALA A 236 50.87 -21.56 36.95
N ARG A 237 51.16 -20.45 37.65
CA ARG A 237 50.35 -19.23 37.60
C ARG A 237 50.45 -18.53 36.25
N CYS A 238 51.65 -18.39 35.69
CA CYS A 238 51.87 -17.78 34.38
C CYS A 238 51.16 -18.58 33.28
N GLN A 239 51.27 -19.91 33.31
CA GLN A 239 50.58 -20.79 32.37
C GLN A 239 49.07 -20.60 32.43
N LYS A 240 48.48 -20.58 33.64
CA LYS A 240 47.05 -20.32 33.83
C LYS A 240 46.63 -18.97 33.24
N ILE A 241 47.44 -17.92 33.42
CA ILE A 241 47.19 -16.60 32.85
C ILE A 241 47.23 -16.65 31.31
N CYS A 242 48.22 -17.32 30.72
CA CYS A 242 48.32 -17.46 29.26
C CYS A 242 47.16 -18.28 28.68
N GLU A 243 46.80 -19.41 29.30
CA GLU A 243 45.66 -20.23 28.88
C GLU A 243 44.34 -19.44 28.97
N GLN A 244 44.15 -18.66 30.04
CA GLN A 244 43.00 -17.77 30.17
C GLN A 244 42.99 -16.68 29.10
N TRP A 245 44.14 -16.10 28.76
CA TRP A 245 44.28 -15.08 27.73
C TRP A 245 43.91 -15.61 26.34
N ASP A 246 44.42 -16.79 25.99
CA ASP A 246 44.11 -17.46 24.72
C ASP A 246 42.61 -17.81 24.62
N ALA A 247 42.02 -18.26 25.73
CA ALA A 247 40.59 -18.52 25.83
C ALA A 247 39.76 -17.24 25.65
N LEU A 248 40.16 -16.13 26.31
CA LEU A 248 39.52 -14.83 26.14
C LEU A 248 39.58 -14.33 24.69
N GLY A 249 40.74 -14.46 24.03
CA GLY A 249 40.88 -14.11 22.62
C GLY A 249 39.92 -14.90 21.72
N THR A 250 39.85 -16.21 21.94
CA THR A 250 38.95 -17.11 21.18
C THR A 250 37.47 -16.79 21.44
N LEU A 251 37.08 -16.58 22.71
CA LEU A 251 35.72 -16.19 23.08
C LEU A 251 35.31 -14.83 22.50
N THR A 252 36.23 -13.88 22.48
CA THR A 252 36.02 -12.55 21.92
C THR A 252 35.73 -12.62 20.43
N GLN A 253 36.53 -13.39 19.68
CA GLN A 253 36.32 -13.62 18.25
C GLN A 253 34.99 -14.33 17.97
N ASN A 254 34.69 -15.42 18.69
CA ASN A 254 33.42 -16.15 18.55
C ASN A 254 32.21 -15.25 18.83
N ARG A 255 32.32 -14.36 19.83
CA ARG A 255 31.27 -13.39 20.16
C ARG A 255 31.11 -12.38 19.04
N ARG A 256 32.20 -11.82 18.50
CA ARG A 256 32.17 -10.89 17.35
C ARG A 256 31.44 -11.53 16.17
N GLU A 257 31.83 -12.74 15.77
CA GLU A 257 31.20 -13.46 14.66
C GLU A 257 29.71 -13.70 14.88
N SER A 258 29.31 -14.01 16.12
CA SER A 258 27.89 -14.20 16.46
C SER A 258 27.11 -12.89 16.42
N LEU A 259 27.71 -11.78 16.87
CA LEU A 259 27.12 -10.45 16.83
C LEU A 259 26.93 -9.97 15.38
N GLU A 260 27.99 -10.03 14.57
CA GLU A 260 27.98 -9.63 13.15
C GLU A 260 27.00 -10.49 12.32
N ARG A 261 26.96 -11.81 12.57
CA ARG A 261 25.99 -12.70 11.93
C ARG A 261 24.55 -12.29 12.27
N THR A 262 24.28 -12.01 13.54
CA THR A 262 22.94 -11.62 14.00
C THR A 262 22.54 -10.26 13.45
N GLU A 263 23.45 -9.29 13.44
CA GLU A 263 23.25 -7.98 12.81
C GLU A 263 22.85 -8.13 11.34
N LYS A 264 23.64 -8.86 10.56
CA LYS A 264 23.36 -9.08 9.13
C LYS A 264 22.00 -9.73 8.88
N GLN A 265 21.59 -10.66 9.75
CA GLN A 265 20.28 -11.30 9.66
C GLN A 265 19.15 -10.31 9.95
N LEU A 266 19.30 -9.47 10.97
CA LEU A 266 18.33 -8.43 11.31
C LEU A 266 18.26 -7.33 10.25
N GLU A 267 19.40 -6.93 9.65
CA GLU A 267 19.43 -5.99 8.52
C GLU A 267 18.69 -6.54 7.31
N SER A 268 18.92 -7.81 6.96
CA SER A 268 18.19 -8.46 5.87
C SER A 268 16.68 -8.52 6.11
N ILE A 269 16.25 -8.78 7.36
CA ILE A 269 14.83 -8.76 7.74
C ILE A 269 14.26 -7.34 7.61
N ASP A 270 14.99 -6.33 8.07
CA ASP A 270 14.59 -4.91 8.03
C ASP A 270 14.41 -4.41 6.58
N GLU A 271 15.37 -4.75 5.70
CA GLU A 271 15.31 -4.44 4.27
C GLU A 271 14.09 -5.07 3.59
N LEU A 272 13.83 -6.37 3.86
CA LEU A 272 12.65 -7.07 3.34
C LEU A 272 11.35 -6.47 3.87
N TYR A 273 11.30 -6.07 5.15
CA TYR A 273 10.13 -5.38 5.70
C TYR A 273 9.88 -4.03 5.01
N LEU A 274 10.93 -3.27 4.73
CA LEU A 274 10.82 -2.02 4.00
C LEU A 274 10.36 -2.24 2.56
N GLU A 275 10.88 -3.28 1.88
CA GLU A 275 10.46 -3.64 0.53
C GLU A 275 8.98 -4.05 0.48
N TYR A 276 8.54 -4.90 1.41
CA TYR A 276 7.14 -5.25 1.56
C TYR A 276 6.27 -4.00 1.72
N ALA A 277 6.64 -3.08 2.61
CA ALA A 277 5.87 -1.86 2.85
C ALA A 277 5.76 -0.97 1.60
N LYS A 278 6.87 -0.82 0.86
CA LYS A 278 6.91 -0.05 -0.39
C LYS A 278 6.01 -0.61 -1.47
N ARG A 279 5.88 -1.95 -1.57
CA ARG A 279 5.05 -2.61 -2.59
C ARG A 279 3.60 -2.77 -2.16
N ALA A 280 3.36 -3.09 -0.88
CA ALA A 280 2.04 -3.28 -0.31
C ALA A 280 1.19 -1.99 -0.34
N ALA A 281 1.78 -0.81 -0.14
CA ALA A 281 1.05 0.45 -0.15
C ALA A 281 0.37 0.77 -1.49
N PRO A 282 1.08 0.86 -2.64
CA PRO A 282 0.45 1.11 -3.93
C PRO A 282 -0.47 -0.04 -4.36
N PHE A 283 -0.11 -1.30 -4.04
CA PHE A 283 -0.97 -2.45 -4.34
C PHE A 283 -2.30 -2.40 -3.57
N ASN A 284 -2.25 -1.97 -2.31
CA ASN A 284 -3.46 -1.75 -1.50
C ASN A 284 -4.36 -0.67 -2.11
N ASN A 285 -3.78 0.45 -2.53
CA ASN A 285 -4.54 1.54 -3.16
C ASN A 285 -5.14 1.09 -4.49
N TRP A 286 -4.42 0.28 -5.28
CA TRP A 286 -4.95 -0.32 -6.50
C TRP A 286 -6.17 -1.21 -6.20
N MET A 287 -6.11 -2.05 -5.16
CA MET A 287 -7.26 -2.88 -4.78
C MET A 287 -8.45 -2.04 -4.31
N GLU A 288 -8.21 -0.94 -3.59
CA GLU A 288 -9.28 -0.01 -3.18
C GLU A 288 -9.95 0.65 -4.38
N GLY A 289 -9.17 1.21 -5.31
CA GLY A 289 -9.70 1.78 -6.55
C GLY A 289 -10.44 0.75 -7.40
N ALA A 290 -9.89 -0.46 -7.54
CA ALA A 290 -10.57 -1.54 -8.26
C ALA A 290 -11.90 -1.93 -7.62
N MET A 291 -12.00 -1.96 -6.28
CA MET A 291 -13.28 -2.20 -5.62
C MET A 291 -14.28 -1.07 -5.87
N GLU A 292 -13.84 0.19 -5.85
CA GLU A 292 -14.69 1.34 -6.17
C GLU A 292 -15.21 1.27 -7.61
N ASP A 293 -14.33 1.06 -8.59
CA ASP A 293 -14.68 1.01 -10.02
C ASP A 293 -15.65 -0.15 -10.34
N LEU A 294 -15.45 -1.32 -9.70
CA LEU A 294 -16.33 -2.48 -9.90
C LEU A 294 -17.73 -2.26 -9.33
N GLN A 295 -17.84 -1.43 -8.28
CA GLN A 295 -19.10 -1.10 -7.62
C GLN A 295 -19.77 0.17 -8.16
N ASP A 296 -19.12 0.88 -9.09
CA ASP A 296 -19.62 2.15 -9.62
C ASP A 296 -20.95 2.00 -10.37
N MET A 297 -21.88 2.92 -10.14
CA MET A 297 -23.19 2.89 -10.78
C MET A 297 -23.11 3.58 -12.14
N PHE A 298 -23.51 2.88 -13.20
CA PHE A 298 -23.51 3.42 -14.57
C PHE A 298 -24.93 3.62 -15.09
N ILE A 299 -25.07 4.63 -15.96
CA ILE A 299 -26.31 4.92 -16.70
C ILE A 299 -25.92 5.04 -18.17
N VAL A 300 -26.53 4.22 -19.01
CA VAL A 300 -26.25 4.14 -20.45
C VAL A 300 -27.55 4.26 -21.24
N HIS A 301 -27.47 4.86 -22.42
CA HIS A 301 -28.65 5.15 -23.27
C HIS A 301 -28.59 4.46 -24.63
N ASN A 302 -27.43 3.87 -24.97
CA ASN A 302 -27.23 3.18 -26.23
C ASN A 302 -26.27 1.99 -26.10
N ILE A 303 -26.25 1.15 -27.15
CA ILE A 303 -25.43 -0.07 -27.22
C ILE A 303 -23.92 0.25 -27.24
N GLU A 304 -23.51 1.37 -27.84
CA GLU A 304 -22.09 1.73 -27.96
C GLU A 304 -21.48 2.09 -26.61
N GLU A 305 -22.21 2.83 -25.78
CA GLU A 305 -21.81 3.20 -24.42
C GLU A 305 -21.58 1.96 -23.55
N ILE A 306 -22.54 1.02 -23.53
CA ILE A 306 -22.40 -0.22 -22.75
C ILE A 306 -21.30 -1.12 -23.29
N GLN A 307 -21.11 -1.18 -24.62
CA GLN A 307 -20.00 -1.93 -25.23
C GLN A 307 -18.64 -1.32 -24.86
N GLY A 308 -18.56 0.01 -24.72
CA GLY A 308 -17.39 0.71 -24.21
C GLY A 308 -17.06 0.29 -22.77
N LEU A 309 -18.06 0.26 -21.89
CA LEU A 309 -17.90 -0.18 -20.50
C LEU A 309 -17.49 -1.66 -20.40
N ILE A 310 -18.07 -2.54 -21.22
CA ILE A 310 -17.67 -3.96 -21.31
C ILE A 310 -16.21 -4.07 -21.75
N THR A 311 -15.81 -3.31 -22.76
CA THR A 311 -14.42 -3.32 -23.26
C THR A 311 -13.44 -2.84 -22.18
N ALA A 312 -13.78 -1.78 -21.45
CA ALA A 312 -12.98 -1.32 -20.32
C ALA A 312 -12.87 -2.37 -19.21
N HIS A 313 -13.96 -3.06 -18.90
CA HIS A 313 -13.95 -4.14 -17.91
C HIS A 313 -13.12 -5.35 -18.35
N GLU A 314 -13.16 -5.74 -19.64
CA GLU A 314 -12.28 -6.77 -20.19
C GLU A 314 -10.80 -6.38 -20.12
N GLN A 315 -10.47 -5.11 -20.41
CA GLN A 315 -9.12 -4.59 -20.24
C GLN A 315 -8.68 -4.66 -18.77
N PHE A 316 -9.54 -4.27 -17.83
CA PHE A 316 -9.26 -4.44 -16.40
C PHE A 316 -9.01 -5.91 -16.04
N LYS A 317 -9.86 -6.85 -16.49
CA LYS A 317 -9.67 -8.29 -16.24
C LYS A 317 -8.34 -8.81 -16.79
N SER A 318 -7.86 -8.27 -17.90
CA SER A 318 -6.55 -8.64 -18.46
C SER A 318 -5.37 -8.28 -17.56
N THR A 319 -5.52 -7.31 -16.64
CA THR A 319 -4.49 -6.91 -15.66
C THR A 319 -4.48 -7.80 -14.41
N LEU A 320 -5.56 -8.53 -14.11
CA LEU A 320 -5.68 -9.34 -12.90
C LEU A 320 -4.60 -10.43 -12.75
N PRO A 321 -4.16 -11.14 -13.81
CA PRO A 321 -3.09 -12.12 -13.68
C PRO A 321 -1.76 -11.50 -13.24
N GLU A 322 -1.45 -10.30 -13.73
CA GLU A 322 -0.25 -9.56 -13.35
C GLU A 322 -0.36 -9.01 -11.92
N ALA A 323 -1.54 -8.48 -11.55
CA ALA A 323 -1.82 -8.08 -10.18
C ALA A 323 -1.74 -9.25 -9.18
N ASN A 324 -2.15 -10.47 -9.57
CA ASN A 324 -1.98 -11.65 -8.73
C ASN A 324 -0.51 -12.05 -8.57
N LYS A 325 0.31 -11.93 -9.63
CA LYS A 325 1.77 -12.13 -9.51
C LYS A 325 2.40 -11.14 -8.55
N GLU A 326 1.96 -9.88 -8.57
CA GLU A 326 2.41 -8.86 -7.63
C GLU A 326 2.01 -9.22 -6.19
N ARG A 327 0.76 -9.66 -5.96
CA ARG A 327 0.30 -10.18 -4.66
C ARG A 327 1.18 -11.32 -4.16
N GLU A 328 1.41 -12.34 -4.99
CA GLU A 328 2.23 -13.50 -4.65
C GLU A 328 3.66 -13.10 -4.32
N SER A 329 4.23 -12.15 -5.06
CA SER A 329 5.57 -11.63 -4.81
C SER A 329 5.65 -10.83 -3.50
N ILE A 330 4.65 -10.01 -3.19
CA ILE A 330 4.55 -9.29 -1.90
C ILE A 330 4.45 -10.30 -0.73
N GLN A 331 3.66 -11.37 -0.88
CA GLN A 331 3.55 -12.41 0.13
C GLN A 331 4.83 -13.24 0.29
N ALA A 332 5.54 -13.50 -0.81
CA ALA A 332 6.81 -14.19 -0.78
C ALA A 332 7.86 -13.45 0.06
N ILE A 333 7.88 -12.10 0.01
CA ILE A 333 8.76 -11.29 0.86
C ILE A 333 8.48 -11.57 2.35
N GLN A 334 7.21 -11.54 2.76
CA GLN A 334 6.84 -11.82 4.15
C GLN A 334 7.16 -13.27 4.54
N ALA A 335 6.96 -14.24 3.64
CA ALA A 335 7.30 -15.64 3.86
C ALA A 335 8.82 -15.83 4.05
N GLU A 336 9.64 -15.11 3.27
CA GLU A 336 11.10 -15.16 3.41
C GLU A 336 11.55 -14.54 4.74
N VAL A 337 10.94 -13.43 5.19
CA VAL A 337 11.19 -12.88 6.53
C VAL A 337 10.90 -13.90 7.63
N GLN A 338 9.75 -14.58 7.56
CA GLN A 338 9.39 -15.62 8.53
C GLN A 338 10.37 -16.80 8.50
N LYS A 339 10.81 -17.21 7.30
CA LYS A 339 11.78 -18.29 7.12
C LYS A 339 13.16 -17.94 7.67
N ILE A 340 13.67 -16.73 7.41
CA ILE A 340 14.94 -16.26 7.98
C ILE A 340 14.86 -16.24 9.50
N ALA A 341 13.75 -15.75 10.06
CA ALA A 341 13.56 -15.72 11.50
C ALA A 341 13.49 -17.13 12.12
N GLN A 342 12.71 -18.03 11.54
CA GLN A 342 12.57 -19.41 12.02
C GLN A 342 13.88 -20.20 11.94
N TYR A 343 14.60 -20.12 10.82
CA TYR A 343 15.85 -20.85 10.62
C TYR A 343 16.95 -20.43 11.60
N ASN A 344 16.95 -19.16 12.02
CA ASN A 344 17.96 -18.60 12.91
C ASN A 344 17.49 -18.44 14.36
N GLY A 345 16.27 -18.87 14.70
CA GLY A 345 15.72 -18.76 16.05
C GLY A 345 15.47 -17.33 16.53
N ILE A 346 15.38 -16.36 15.60
CA ILE A 346 15.17 -14.94 15.91
C ILE A 346 13.71 -14.73 16.28
N LYS A 347 13.48 -14.11 17.44
CA LYS A 347 12.13 -13.68 17.85
C LYS A 347 11.80 -12.36 17.17
N LEU A 348 10.98 -12.42 16.12
CA LEU A 348 10.45 -11.20 15.46
C LEU A 348 9.60 -10.41 16.47
N ALA A 349 9.89 -9.11 16.61
CA ALA A 349 9.26 -8.21 17.58
C ALA A 349 7.83 -7.75 17.20
N GLY A 350 7.05 -8.59 16.50
CA GLY A 350 5.69 -8.28 16.07
C GLY A 350 5.59 -7.92 14.58
N ASN A 351 4.58 -7.09 14.25
CA ASN A 351 4.24 -6.70 12.88
C ASN A 351 5.34 -5.81 12.24
N ASN A 352 5.32 -5.72 10.91
CA ASN A 352 6.21 -4.86 10.13
C ASN A 352 6.16 -3.39 10.64
N PRO A 353 7.30 -2.76 11.00
CA PRO A 353 7.33 -1.41 11.56
C PRO A 353 7.01 -0.29 10.55
N TYR A 354 7.08 -0.58 9.25
CA TYR A 354 6.92 0.42 8.18
C TYR A 354 5.51 0.51 7.60
N THR A 355 4.61 -0.44 7.93
CA THR A 355 3.25 -0.46 7.41
C THR A 355 2.29 -1.18 8.33
N SER A 356 1.04 -0.72 8.37
CA SER A 356 -0.06 -1.40 9.05
C SER A 356 -0.75 -2.47 8.18
N ILE A 357 -0.40 -2.54 6.88
CA ILE A 357 -1.04 -3.45 5.92
C ILE A 357 -0.47 -4.85 6.09
N THR A 358 -1.28 -5.76 6.64
CA THR A 358 -0.88 -7.16 6.84
C THR A 358 -1.14 -8.02 5.60
N PRO A 359 -0.42 -9.15 5.43
CA PRO A 359 -0.66 -10.08 4.33
C PRO A 359 -2.10 -10.59 4.32
N GLN A 360 -2.69 -10.84 5.50
CA GLN A 360 -4.07 -11.27 5.62
C GLN A 360 -5.08 -10.19 5.19
N SER A 361 -4.74 -8.91 5.39
CA SER A 361 -5.56 -7.79 4.90
C SER A 361 -5.54 -7.72 3.37
N ILE A 362 -4.36 -7.92 2.77
CA ILE A 362 -4.19 -8.00 1.31
C ILE A 362 -5.03 -9.13 0.73
N ASP A 363 -4.95 -10.34 1.29
CA ASP A 363 -5.73 -11.49 0.82
C ASP A 363 -7.24 -11.24 0.87
N LYS A 364 -7.73 -10.68 1.99
CA LYS A 364 -9.16 -10.36 2.12
C LYS A 364 -9.63 -9.35 1.08
N LYS A 365 -8.83 -8.31 0.80
CA LYS A 365 -9.16 -7.32 -0.23
C LYS A 365 -9.11 -7.93 -1.62
N TRP A 366 -8.10 -8.76 -1.89
CA TRP A 366 -7.98 -9.48 -3.16
C TRP A 366 -9.17 -10.41 -3.41
N GLU A 367 -9.57 -11.20 -2.41
CA GLU A 367 -10.76 -12.05 -2.48
C GLU A 367 -12.03 -11.23 -2.77
N LYS A 368 -12.17 -10.06 -2.15
CA LYS A 368 -13.31 -9.17 -2.41
C LYS A 368 -13.29 -8.63 -3.84
N VAL A 369 -12.13 -8.21 -4.37
CA VAL A 369 -11.99 -7.83 -5.79
C VAL A 369 -12.42 -9.00 -6.69
N GLN A 370 -11.89 -10.20 -6.45
CA GLN A 370 -12.22 -11.41 -7.22
C GLN A 370 -13.71 -11.78 -7.17
N GLN A 371 -14.40 -11.50 -6.07
CA GLN A 371 -15.85 -11.70 -5.96
C GLN A 371 -16.66 -10.64 -6.73
N LEU A 372 -16.16 -9.40 -6.81
CA LEU A 372 -16.84 -8.30 -7.50
C LEU A 372 -16.72 -8.39 -9.03
N VAL A 373 -15.64 -8.96 -9.56
CA VAL A 373 -15.45 -9.14 -11.03
C VAL A 373 -16.63 -9.86 -11.69
N PRO A 374 -17.03 -11.08 -11.28
CA PRO A 374 -18.14 -11.78 -11.92
C PRO A 374 -19.50 -11.08 -11.69
N GLN A 375 -19.66 -10.35 -10.58
CA GLN A 375 -20.87 -9.56 -10.34
C GLN A 375 -20.96 -8.38 -11.32
N ARG A 376 -19.82 -7.74 -11.61
CA ARG A 376 -19.73 -6.66 -12.60
C ARG A 376 -19.96 -7.18 -14.02
N ASP A 377 -19.39 -8.33 -14.38
CA ASP A 377 -19.65 -9.01 -15.65
C ASP A 377 -21.15 -9.24 -15.86
N GLN A 378 -21.83 -9.78 -14.84
CA GLN A 378 -23.27 -10.02 -14.90
C GLN A 378 -24.06 -8.72 -15.07
N ALA A 379 -23.77 -7.69 -14.27
CA ALA A 379 -24.47 -6.40 -14.36
C ALA A 379 -24.32 -5.73 -15.73
N LEU A 380 -23.11 -5.78 -16.32
CA LEU A 380 -22.84 -5.24 -17.65
C LEU A 380 -23.59 -6.03 -18.74
N GLN A 381 -23.66 -7.36 -18.61
CA GLN A 381 -24.34 -8.21 -19.57
C GLN A 381 -25.87 -8.05 -19.51
N GLU A 382 -26.44 -7.89 -18.32
CA GLU A 382 -27.86 -7.58 -18.11
C GLU A 382 -28.22 -6.22 -18.73
N GLU A 383 -27.37 -5.21 -18.57
CA GLU A 383 -27.55 -3.92 -19.22
C GLU A 383 -27.44 -4.02 -20.75
N LEU A 384 -26.44 -4.75 -21.27
CA LEU A 384 -26.30 -4.96 -22.71
C LEU A 384 -27.55 -5.61 -23.31
N ALA A 385 -28.08 -6.65 -22.65
CA ALA A 385 -29.32 -7.30 -23.07
C ALA A 385 -30.51 -6.31 -23.06
N ARG A 386 -30.59 -5.44 -22.05
CA ARG A 386 -31.61 -4.38 -21.99
C ARG A 386 -31.47 -3.40 -23.16
N GLN A 387 -30.26 -2.91 -23.44
CA GLN A 387 -30.02 -1.98 -24.54
C GLN A 387 -30.26 -2.60 -25.92
N GLN A 388 -29.95 -3.89 -26.09
CA GLN A 388 -30.30 -4.65 -27.30
C GLN A 388 -31.81 -4.80 -27.47
N SER A 389 -32.54 -5.12 -26.40
CA SER A 389 -34.00 -5.15 -26.40
C SER A 389 -34.58 -3.78 -26.76
N ASN A 390 -34.03 -2.71 -26.19
CA ASN A 390 -34.45 -1.34 -26.48
C ASN A 390 -34.22 -0.95 -27.95
N ASP A 391 -33.07 -1.29 -28.54
CA ASP A 391 -32.80 -1.06 -29.97
C ASP A 391 -33.73 -1.89 -30.86
N HIS A 392 -34.07 -3.12 -30.45
CA HIS A 392 -35.03 -3.98 -31.16
C HIS A 392 -36.42 -3.33 -31.20
N LEU A 393 -36.94 -2.87 -30.06
CA LEU A 393 -38.23 -2.17 -29.98
C LEU A 393 -38.23 -0.91 -30.86
N ARG A 394 -37.15 -0.10 -30.81
CA ARG A 394 -37.01 1.08 -31.68
C ARG A 394 -37.12 0.71 -33.17
N ARG A 395 -36.44 -0.34 -33.61
CA ARG A 395 -36.50 -0.82 -35.00
C ARG A 395 -37.86 -1.38 -35.36
N GLN A 396 -38.49 -2.14 -34.47
CA GLN A 396 -39.81 -2.73 -34.70
C GLN A 396 -40.87 -1.65 -34.94
N PHE A 397 -40.94 -0.67 -34.03
CA PHE A 397 -41.81 0.49 -34.19
C PHE A 397 -41.49 1.25 -35.48
N ALA A 398 -40.22 1.55 -35.74
CA ALA A 398 -39.82 2.32 -36.92
C ALA A 398 -40.17 1.61 -38.24
N ASN A 399 -39.98 0.30 -38.33
CA ASN A 399 -40.30 -0.47 -39.52
C ASN A 399 -41.80 -0.40 -39.84
N GLN A 400 -42.67 -0.53 -38.83
CA GLN A 400 -44.11 -0.41 -39.01
C GLN A 400 -44.52 1.04 -39.30
N ALA A 401 -44.02 2.00 -38.53
CA ALA A 401 -44.30 3.43 -38.71
C ALA A 401 -43.92 3.93 -40.12
N ASN A 402 -42.77 3.50 -40.64
CA ASN A 402 -42.29 3.87 -41.98
C ASN A 402 -43.11 3.22 -43.12
N MET A 403 -43.90 2.19 -42.83
CA MET A 403 -44.86 1.62 -43.78
C MET A 403 -46.23 2.30 -43.67
N ILE A 404 -46.69 2.51 -42.44
CA ILE A 404 -48.01 3.07 -42.14
C ILE A 404 -48.10 4.54 -42.55
N GLY A 405 -47.10 5.36 -42.23
CA GLY A 405 -47.10 6.79 -42.53
C GLY A 405 -47.36 7.10 -44.02
N PRO A 406 -46.55 6.57 -44.94
CA PRO A 406 -46.77 6.73 -46.38
C PRO A 406 -48.09 6.11 -46.87
N TRP A 407 -48.54 5.02 -46.26
CA TRP A 407 -49.82 4.39 -46.61
C TRP A 407 -51.00 5.33 -46.29
N ILE A 408 -51.01 5.95 -45.11
CA ILE A 408 -52.03 6.94 -44.71
C ILE A 408 -52.03 8.11 -45.69
N GLN A 409 -50.86 8.65 -46.00
CA GLN A 409 -50.72 9.76 -46.94
C GLN A 409 -51.25 9.39 -48.34
N THR A 410 -50.88 8.22 -48.85
CA THR A 410 -51.34 7.74 -50.16
C THR A 410 -52.86 7.58 -50.20
N LYS A 411 -53.47 7.04 -49.13
CA LYS A 411 -54.93 6.88 -49.04
C LYS A 411 -55.66 8.22 -48.94
N MET A 412 -55.12 9.16 -48.18
CA MET A 412 -55.62 10.54 -48.12
C MET A 412 -55.63 11.19 -49.52
N GLU A 413 -54.53 11.07 -50.27
CA GLU A 413 -54.42 11.59 -51.64
C GLU A 413 -55.39 10.90 -52.61
N GLU A 414 -55.58 9.58 -52.50
CA GLU A 414 -56.55 8.83 -53.32
C GLU A 414 -58.00 9.25 -53.05
N ILE A 415 -58.40 9.43 -51.78
CA ILE A 415 -59.75 9.91 -51.43
C ILE A 415 -59.97 11.35 -51.95
N GLY A 416 -58.95 12.19 -51.83
CA GLY A 416 -58.94 13.53 -52.43
C GLY A 416 -59.14 13.47 -53.95
N ARG A 417 -58.43 12.57 -54.65
CA ARG A 417 -58.60 12.39 -56.10
C ARG A 417 -59.99 11.90 -56.49
N ILE A 418 -60.65 10.99 -55.77
CA ILE A 418 -62.01 10.53 -56.13
C ILE A 418 -63.03 11.68 -56.11
N SER A 419 -62.81 12.64 -55.21
CA SER A 419 -63.65 13.83 -55.11
C SER A 419 -63.47 14.77 -56.32
N ILE A 420 -62.31 14.72 -56.99
CA ILE A 420 -61.89 15.66 -58.05
C ILE A 420 -61.92 15.03 -59.45
N GLU A 421 -61.38 13.82 -59.61
CA GLU A 421 -61.26 13.08 -60.86
C GLU A 421 -62.56 12.31 -61.14
N MET A 422 -63.46 13.00 -61.82
CA MET A 422 -64.82 12.59 -62.17
C MET A 422 -64.88 11.44 -63.19
N ASN A 423 -64.55 10.22 -62.77
CA ASN A 423 -64.78 9.02 -63.58
C ASN A 423 -65.87 8.14 -62.93
N GLY A 424 -67.08 8.18 -63.48
CA GLY A 424 -68.19 7.29 -63.09
C GLY A 424 -69.42 8.01 -62.53
N THR A 425 -70.47 7.25 -62.28
CA THR A 425 -71.70 7.73 -61.63
C THR A 425 -71.47 8.01 -60.13
N LEU A 426 -72.37 8.74 -59.48
CA LEU A 426 -72.29 8.94 -58.02
C LEU A 426 -72.34 7.60 -57.28
N GLU A 427 -73.06 6.62 -57.82
CA GLU A 427 -73.12 5.26 -57.34
C GLU A 427 -71.77 4.54 -57.46
N ASP A 428 -71.03 4.74 -58.56
CA ASP A 428 -69.69 4.18 -58.75
C ASP A 428 -68.69 4.82 -57.76
N GLN A 429 -68.74 6.15 -57.61
CA GLN A 429 -67.89 6.88 -56.66
C GLN A 429 -68.16 6.44 -55.21
N LEU A 430 -69.44 6.31 -54.82
CA LEU A 430 -69.82 5.79 -53.52
C LEU A 430 -69.33 4.35 -53.32
N THR A 431 -69.46 3.51 -54.34
CA THR A 431 -68.97 2.11 -54.30
C THR A 431 -67.46 2.07 -54.11
N HIS A 432 -66.70 2.91 -54.80
CA HIS A 432 -65.25 3.04 -54.62
C HIS A 432 -64.87 3.53 -53.23
N LEU A 433 -65.56 4.55 -52.69
CA LEU A 433 -65.32 5.03 -51.33
C LEU A 433 -65.64 3.97 -50.28
N ARG A 434 -66.74 3.22 -50.43
CA ARG A 434 -67.07 2.10 -49.54
C ARG A 434 -66.02 0.98 -49.60
N GLN A 435 -65.42 0.73 -50.77
CA GLN A 435 -64.28 -0.19 -50.88
C GLN A 435 -63.03 0.35 -50.17
N TYR A 436 -62.75 1.65 -50.25
CA TYR A 436 -61.64 2.26 -49.51
C TYR A 436 -61.89 2.23 -48.00
N GLU A 437 -63.10 2.49 -47.56
CA GLU A 437 -63.51 2.39 -46.14
C GLU A 437 -63.29 0.98 -45.62
N GLN A 438 -63.72 -0.04 -46.37
CA GLN A 438 -63.46 -1.43 -46.01
C GLN A 438 -61.96 -1.73 -45.93
N ARG A 439 -61.15 -1.27 -46.90
CA ARG A 439 -59.69 -1.45 -46.87
C ARG A 439 -59.03 -0.75 -45.68
N ILE A 440 -59.55 0.42 -45.27
CA ILE A 440 -59.08 1.14 -44.08
C ILE A 440 -59.42 0.35 -42.82
N ILE A 441 -60.64 -0.19 -42.71
CA ILE A 441 -61.04 -1.05 -41.59
C ILE A 441 -60.17 -2.31 -41.52
N GLU A 442 -59.90 -2.94 -42.66
CA GLU A 442 -59.02 -4.12 -42.75
C GLU A 442 -57.57 -3.81 -42.35
N TYR A 443 -57.12 -2.55 -42.49
CA TYR A 443 -55.78 -2.12 -42.12
C TYR A 443 -55.66 -1.69 -40.64
N LYS A 444 -56.78 -1.47 -39.94
CA LYS A 444 -56.84 -1.07 -38.52
C LYS A 444 -55.98 -1.94 -37.57
N PRO A 445 -55.90 -3.27 -37.70
CA PRO A 445 -55.06 -4.09 -36.84
C PRO A 445 -53.57 -3.72 -36.88
N ASN A 446 -53.07 -3.18 -38.00
CA ASN A 446 -51.68 -2.73 -38.10
C ASN A 446 -51.41 -1.48 -37.24
N ILE A 447 -52.39 -0.58 -37.14
CA ILE A 447 -52.33 0.59 -36.24
C ILE A 447 -52.35 0.13 -34.79
N ASP A 448 -53.21 -0.83 -34.46
CA ASP A 448 -53.31 -1.38 -33.10
C ASP A 448 -52.02 -2.10 -32.68
N GLN A 449 -51.38 -2.80 -33.62
CA GLN A 449 -50.07 -3.39 -33.38
C GLN A 449 -49.01 -2.32 -33.12
N LEU A 450 -48.99 -1.24 -33.91
CA LEU A 450 -48.04 -0.14 -33.73
C LEU A 450 -48.25 0.58 -32.39
N GLU A 451 -49.50 0.75 -31.96
CA GLU A 451 -49.86 1.29 -30.64
C GLU A 451 -49.34 0.40 -29.51
N GLY A 452 -49.47 -0.92 -29.63
CA GLY A 452 -48.88 -1.89 -28.71
C GLY A 452 -47.34 -1.80 -28.66
N ASP A 453 -46.69 -1.68 -29.82
CA ASP A 453 -45.24 -1.50 -29.90
C ASP A 453 -44.79 -0.17 -29.25
N HIS A 454 -45.58 0.89 -29.41
CA HIS A 454 -45.32 2.18 -28.75
C HIS A 454 -45.46 2.09 -27.23
N GLN A 455 -46.47 1.37 -26.72
CA GLN A 455 -46.66 1.15 -25.30
C GLN A 455 -45.44 0.43 -24.68
N LEU A 456 -44.92 -0.62 -25.34
CA LEU A 456 -43.72 -1.33 -24.89
C LEU A 456 -42.48 -0.42 -24.84
N ILE A 457 -42.34 0.50 -25.80
CA ILE A 457 -41.26 1.50 -25.83
C ILE A 457 -41.37 2.47 -24.63
N GLN A 458 -42.59 2.93 -24.31
CA GLN A 458 -42.82 3.82 -23.16
C GLN A 458 -42.58 3.12 -21.82
N GLU A 459 -43.05 1.87 -21.68
CA GLU A 459 -42.80 1.05 -20.48
C GLU A 459 -41.30 0.76 -20.29
N ALA A 460 -40.54 0.67 -21.38
CA ALA A 460 -39.08 0.55 -21.38
C ALA A 460 -38.34 1.90 -21.18
N LEU A 461 -39.06 3.02 -20.98
CA LEU A 461 -38.54 4.38 -20.79
C LEU A 461 -37.68 4.89 -21.97
N ILE A 462 -38.04 4.50 -23.19
CA ILE A 462 -37.37 4.94 -24.41
C ILE A 462 -38.16 6.11 -25.01
N PHE A 463 -37.51 7.24 -25.23
CA PHE A 463 -38.16 8.46 -25.75
C PHE A 463 -37.63 8.89 -27.12
N ASP A 464 -36.58 8.25 -27.61
CA ASP A 464 -35.92 8.55 -28.87
C ASP A 464 -35.99 7.37 -29.84
N ASN A 465 -36.18 7.66 -31.12
CA ASN A 465 -36.09 6.66 -32.17
C ASN A 465 -35.37 7.22 -33.40
N LYS A 466 -34.12 6.81 -33.58
CA LYS A 466 -33.28 7.23 -34.72
C LYS A 466 -33.66 6.60 -36.07
N TYR A 467 -34.55 5.61 -36.08
CA TYR A 467 -34.87 4.81 -37.27
C TYR A 467 -36.12 5.30 -38.03
N THR A 468 -36.84 6.28 -37.49
CA THR A 468 -38.02 6.87 -38.14
C THR A 468 -38.18 8.33 -37.75
N SER A 469 -38.71 9.15 -38.67
CA SER A 469 -39.15 10.52 -38.38
C SER A 469 -40.61 10.58 -37.93
N TYR A 470 -41.36 9.48 -38.05
CA TYR A 470 -42.75 9.41 -37.60
C TYR A 470 -42.80 9.15 -36.09
N THR A 471 -43.47 10.03 -35.37
CA THR A 471 -43.85 9.75 -33.97
C THR A 471 -45.25 9.12 -33.94
N MET A 472 -45.58 8.43 -32.86
CA MET A 472 -46.91 7.83 -32.72
C MET A 472 -48.03 8.88 -32.85
N GLU A 473 -47.79 10.08 -32.34
CA GLU A 473 -48.76 11.18 -32.43
C GLU A 473 -49.03 11.61 -33.88
N HIS A 474 -48.00 11.71 -34.73
CA HIS A 474 -48.19 12.01 -36.15
C HIS A 474 -49.06 10.95 -36.85
N LEU A 475 -48.89 9.69 -36.48
CA LEU A 475 -49.62 8.58 -37.08
C LEU A 475 -51.06 8.46 -36.57
N ARG A 476 -51.30 8.73 -35.27
CA ARG A 476 -52.67 8.80 -34.70
C ARG A 476 -53.48 9.89 -35.37
N VAL A 477 -52.95 11.11 -35.42
CA VAL A 477 -53.63 12.25 -36.06
C VAL A 477 -53.86 11.96 -37.54
N GLY A 478 -52.86 11.45 -38.26
CA GLY A 478 -53.02 11.09 -39.67
C GLY A 478 -54.10 10.03 -39.90
N TRP A 479 -54.18 9.03 -39.03
CA TRP A 479 -55.18 7.96 -39.11
C TRP A 479 -56.60 8.44 -38.77
N GLU A 480 -56.76 9.21 -37.70
CA GLU A 480 -58.04 9.80 -37.30
C GLU A 480 -58.56 10.78 -38.37
N GLN A 481 -57.66 11.56 -38.96
CA GLN A 481 -57.99 12.45 -40.05
C GLN A 481 -58.45 11.67 -41.28
N LEU A 482 -57.75 10.58 -41.64
CA LEU A 482 -58.14 9.70 -42.75
C LEU A 482 -59.56 9.12 -42.56
N LEU A 483 -59.87 8.62 -41.35
CA LEU A 483 -61.20 8.11 -41.01
C LEU A 483 -62.28 9.20 -41.12
N THR A 484 -61.98 10.40 -40.63
CA THR A 484 -62.91 11.53 -40.69
C THR A 484 -63.11 12.00 -42.13
N THR A 485 -62.04 12.07 -42.92
CA THR A 485 -62.10 12.47 -44.33
C THR A 485 -62.95 11.50 -45.13
N ILE A 486 -62.73 10.17 -45.01
CA ILE A 486 -63.53 9.21 -45.78
C ILE A 486 -65.01 9.22 -45.37
N ALA A 487 -65.31 9.29 -44.07
CA ALA A 487 -66.69 9.36 -43.57
C ALA A 487 -67.41 10.62 -44.07
N ARG A 488 -66.71 11.78 -44.04
CA ARG A 488 -67.24 13.04 -44.57
C ARG A 488 -67.50 12.94 -46.07
N THR A 489 -66.54 12.46 -46.86
CA THR A 489 -66.69 12.35 -48.32
C THR A 489 -67.79 11.36 -48.71
N ILE A 490 -67.95 10.24 -47.99
CA ILE A 490 -69.07 9.32 -48.19
C ILE A 490 -70.40 10.02 -47.93
N ASN A 491 -70.54 10.71 -46.79
CA ASN A 491 -71.78 11.42 -46.44
C ASN A 491 -72.08 12.56 -47.44
N GLU A 492 -71.06 13.26 -47.91
CA GLU A 492 -71.21 14.27 -48.97
C GLU A 492 -71.78 13.66 -50.26
N ILE A 493 -71.28 12.50 -50.69
CA ILE A 493 -71.82 11.80 -51.88
C ILE A 493 -73.23 11.24 -51.61
N GLU A 494 -73.49 10.68 -50.43
CA GLU A 494 -74.82 10.17 -50.05
C GLU A 494 -75.88 11.27 -50.06
N ASN A 495 -75.56 12.46 -49.51
CA ASN A 495 -76.47 13.62 -49.54
C ASN A 495 -76.71 14.13 -50.97
N GLN A 496 -75.69 14.08 -51.84
CA GLN A 496 -75.84 14.43 -53.25
C GLN A 496 -76.77 13.46 -53.99
N ILE A 497 -76.65 12.15 -53.73
CA ILE A 497 -77.57 11.13 -54.29
C ILE A 497 -79.00 11.38 -53.80
N LEU A 498 -79.18 11.60 -52.49
CA LEU A 498 -80.51 11.85 -51.91
C LEU A 498 -81.17 13.09 -52.50
N THR A 499 -80.40 14.16 -52.71
CA THR A 499 -80.91 15.41 -53.29
C THR A 499 -81.31 15.24 -54.74
N ARG A 500 -80.48 14.55 -55.54
CA ARG A 500 -80.81 14.19 -56.91
C ARG A 500 -82.15 13.44 -56.96
N ASP A 501 -82.31 12.43 -56.11
CA ASP A 501 -83.47 11.54 -56.11
C ASP A 501 -84.74 12.23 -55.59
N ALA A 502 -84.65 13.01 -54.50
CA ALA A 502 -85.77 13.74 -53.92
C ALA A 502 -86.34 14.83 -54.85
N LYS A 503 -85.48 15.40 -55.71
CA LYS A 503 -85.83 16.50 -56.61
C LYS A 503 -86.06 16.06 -58.06
N GLY A 504 -85.94 14.76 -58.34
CA GLY A 504 -86.17 14.21 -59.68
C GLY A 504 -85.19 14.71 -60.75
N ILE A 505 -83.97 15.08 -60.35
CA ILE A 505 -82.95 15.62 -61.26
C ILE A 505 -82.33 14.45 -62.05
N SER A 506 -82.28 14.56 -63.39
CA SER A 506 -81.66 13.52 -64.22
C SER A 506 -80.15 13.47 -64.02
N GLN A 507 -79.50 12.31 -64.29
CA GLN A 507 -78.04 12.22 -64.18
C GLN A 507 -77.32 13.20 -65.11
N GLU A 508 -77.88 13.50 -66.28
CA GLU A 508 -77.32 14.48 -67.22
C GLU A 508 -77.43 15.91 -66.68
N GLN A 509 -78.58 16.28 -66.10
CA GLN A 509 -78.77 17.61 -65.48
C GLN A 509 -77.86 17.80 -64.26
N LEU A 510 -77.73 16.77 -63.42
CA LEU A 510 -76.82 16.82 -62.29
C LEU A 510 -75.37 16.94 -62.74
N HIS A 511 -74.99 16.24 -63.81
CA HIS A 511 -73.66 16.34 -64.41
C HIS A 511 -73.41 17.74 -64.98
N GLU A 512 -74.39 18.37 -65.63
CA GLU A 512 -74.31 19.76 -66.09
C GLU A 512 -74.14 20.74 -64.93
N TYR A 513 -75.00 20.67 -63.89
CA TYR A 513 -74.88 21.54 -62.71
C TYR A 513 -73.53 21.38 -62.02
N ARG A 514 -73.01 20.16 -61.93
CA ARG A 514 -71.70 19.87 -61.33
C ARG A 514 -70.54 20.33 -62.18
N THR A 515 -70.64 20.21 -63.50
CA THR A 515 -69.63 20.70 -64.44
C THR A 515 -69.57 22.23 -64.39
N SER A 516 -70.73 22.90 -64.32
CA SER A 516 -70.80 24.34 -64.13
C SER A 516 -70.22 24.75 -62.78
N PHE A 517 -70.57 24.08 -61.68
CA PHE A 517 -70.04 24.38 -60.36
C PHE A 517 -68.50 24.23 -60.31
N ASN A 518 -67.97 23.11 -60.79
CA ASN A 518 -66.52 22.85 -60.80
C ASN A 518 -65.74 23.76 -61.76
N HIS A 519 -66.37 24.27 -62.83
CA HIS A 519 -65.72 25.23 -63.73
C HIS A 519 -65.42 26.56 -63.01
N PHE A 520 -66.27 26.95 -62.06
CA PHE A 520 -66.12 28.19 -61.30
C PHE A 520 -65.40 28.01 -59.95
N ASP A 521 -65.42 26.82 -59.37
CA ASP A 521 -64.63 26.42 -58.19
C ASP A 521 -63.15 26.16 -58.57
N LYS A 522 -62.40 27.25 -58.76
CA LYS A 522 -61.01 27.20 -59.27
C LYS A 522 -60.01 26.69 -58.24
N ASP A 523 -60.30 26.87 -56.96
CA ASP A 523 -59.44 26.41 -55.86
C ASP A 523 -59.80 25.00 -55.38
N HIS A 524 -60.86 24.40 -55.94
CA HIS A 524 -61.36 23.06 -55.64
C HIS A 524 -61.67 22.91 -54.15
N SER A 525 -62.16 23.99 -53.55
CA SER A 525 -62.52 24.04 -52.14
C SER A 525 -63.84 23.30 -51.85
N GLY A 526 -64.61 22.94 -52.88
CA GLY A 526 -65.91 22.28 -52.77
C GLY A 526 -67.05 23.24 -52.43
N VAL A 527 -66.76 24.54 -52.42
CA VAL A 527 -67.71 25.63 -52.16
C VAL A 527 -67.43 26.78 -53.12
N LEU A 528 -68.46 27.42 -53.67
CA LEU A 528 -68.27 28.63 -54.48
C LEU A 528 -68.27 29.85 -53.56
N GLN A 529 -67.17 30.59 -53.54
CA GLN A 529 -67.15 31.88 -52.85
C GLN A 529 -68.14 32.85 -53.51
N ALA A 530 -68.60 33.87 -52.79
CA ALA A 530 -69.61 34.82 -53.29
C ALA A 530 -69.30 35.36 -54.70
N GLU A 531 -68.04 35.69 -55.01
CA GLU A 531 -67.62 36.17 -56.33
C GLU A 531 -67.66 35.09 -57.43
N GLU A 532 -67.32 33.85 -57.08
CA GLU A 532 -67.36 32.71 -58.01
C GLU A 532 -68.79 32.28 -58.28
N PHE A 533 -69.65 32.31 -57.25
CA PHE A 533 -71.08 32.06 -57.38
C PHE A 533 -71.77 33.14 -58.21
N LYS A 534 -71.40 34.42 -58.01
CA LYS A 534 -71.89 35.52 -58.85
C LYS A 534 -71.51 35.34 -60.31
N ALA A 535 -70.25 34.96 -60.59
CA ALA A 535 -69.80 34.65 -61.95
C ALA A 535 -70.55 33.45 -62.55
N CYS A 536 -70.84 32.42 -61.75
CA CYS A 536 -71.63 31.26 -62.16
C CYS A 536 -73.06 31.65 -62.54
N LEU A 537 -73.74 32.46 -61.73
CA LEU A 537 -75.10 32.94 -62.00
C LEU A 537 -75.19 33.77 -63.29
N ILE A 538 -74.21 34.66 -63.53
CA ILE A 538 -74.12 35.43 -64.78
C ILE A 538 -73.97 34.47 -65.98
N SER A 539 -73.12 33.44 -65.85
CA SER A 539 -72.91 32.44 -66.91
C SER A 539 -74.14 31.56 -67.16
N LEU A 540 -75.01 31.38 -66.16
CA LEU A 540 -76.28 30.65 -66.27
C LEU A 540 -77.42 31.54 -66.80
N GLY A 541 -77.17 32.83 -67.02
CA GLY A 541 -78.11 33.77 -67.64
C GLY A 541 -78.96 34.59 -66.67
N TYR A 542 -78.62 34.61 -65.38
CA TYR A 542 -79.27 35.49 -64.40
C TYR A 542 -78.72 36.92 -64.52
N ASP A 543 -79.61 37.92 -64.46
CA ASP A 543 -79.27 39.34 -64.61
C ASP A 543 -78.76 39.93 -63.28
N VAL A 544 -77.54 39.52 -62.92
CA VAL A 544 -76.87 39.86 -61.66
C VAL A 544 -75.68 40.80 -61.88
N GLU A 545 -75.83 41.73 -62.83
CA GLU A 545 -74.78 42.71 -63.18
C GLU A 545 -74.47 43.67 -62.00
N THR A 546 -73.34 44.38 -62.06
CA THR A 546 -72.85 45.33 -61.03
C THR A 546 -73.70 46.60 -60.84
N ASP A 547 -74.94 46.59 -61.29
CA ASP A 547 -75.89 47.67 -61.06
C ASP A 547 -76.60 47.48 -59.70
N LYS A 548 -77.07 48.57 -59.09
CA LYS A 548 -77.72 48.55 -57.76
C LYS A 548 -78.90 47.57 -57.65
N GLN A 549 -79.55 47.25 -58.77
CA GLN A 549 -80.63 46.26 -58.82
C GLN A 549 -80.08 44.82 -58.89
N GLY A 550 -79.02 44.57 -59.66
CA GLY A 550 -78.36 43.26 -59.73
C GLY A 550 -77.65 42.88 -58.42
N GLU A 551 -77.07 43.85 -57.69
CA GLU A 551 -76.52 43.59 -56.35
C GLU A 551 -77.61 43.26 -55.31
N ALA A 552 -78.79 43.89 -55.41
CA ALA A 552 -79.92 43.57 -54.55
C ALA A 552 -80.50 42.18 -54.86
N GLU A 553 -80.52 41.80 -56.14
CA GLU A 553 -80.90 40.44 -56.58
C GLU A 553 -79.90 39.40 -56.07
N PHE A 554 -78.60 39.67 -56.23
CA PHE A 554 -77.55 38.78 -55.72
C PHE A 554 -77.65 38.59 -54.22
N ALA A 555 -77.82 39.68 -53.46
CA ALA A 555 -77.93 39.61 -52.00
C ALA A 555 -79.16 38.79 -51.56
N ARG A 556 -80.27 38.88 -52.32
CA ARG A 556 -81.46 38.07 -52.08
C ARG A 556 -81.20 36.59 -52.37
N ILE A 557 -80.62 36.27 -53.53
CA ILE A 557 -80.29 34.89 -53.91
C ILE A 557 -79.29 34.30 -52.91
N MET A 558 -78.26 35.05 -52.54
CA MET A 558 -77.27 34.67 -51.54
C MET A 558 -77.92 34.39 -50.18
N GLY A 559 -78.89 35.20 -49.75
CA GLY A 559 -79.64 34.94 -48.52
C GLY A 559 -80.48 33.66 -48.54
N ILE A 560 -80.88 33.18 -49.73
CA ILE A 560 -81.61 31.92 -49.91
C ILE A 560 -80.66 30.71 -49.88
N VAL A 561 -79.48 30.84 -50.51
CA VAL A 561 -78.50 29.74 -50.63
C VAL A 561 -77.50 29.65 -49.48
N ASP A 562 -77.30 30.74 -48.74
CA ASP A 562 -76.40 30.82 -47.59
C ASP A 562 -77.13 31.41 -46.36
N PRO A 563 -78.12 30.71 -45.78
CA PRO A 563 -78.90 31.23 -44.64
C PRO A 563 -78.05 31.43 -43.37
N ASN A 564 -76.90 30.74 -43.28
CA ASN A 564 -75.92 30.85 -42.22
C ASN A 564 -74.88 31.97 -42.44
N ASN A 565 -74.96 32.69 -43.57
CA ASN A 565 -74.12 33.83 -43.91
C ASN A 565 -72.61 33.50 -43.85
N SER A 566 -72.26 32.30 -44.29
CA SER A 566 -70.90 31.77 -44.32
C SER A 566 -70.04 32.39 -45.42
N GLY A 567 -70.66 33.08 -46.39
CA GLY A 567 -70.01 33.71 -47.53
C GLY A 567 -69.65 32.73 -48.66
N ALA A 568 -69.98 31.45 -48.50
CA ALA A 568 -69.63 30.39 -49.43
C ALA A 568 -70.85 29.50 -49.71
N VAL A 569 -71.10 29.20 -50.98
CA VAL A 569 -72.23 28.41 -51.44
C VAL A 569 -71.78 26.98 -51.66
N THR A 570 -72.30 26.06 -50.85
CA THR A 570 -72.05 24.63 -51.03
C THR A 570 -72.73 24.12 -52.30
N PHE A 571 -72.19 23.05 -52.90
CA PHE A 571 -72.81 22.41 -54.06
C PHE A 571 -74.27 21.98 -53.80
N GLN A 572 -74.57 21.60 -52.56
CA GLN A 572 -75.92 21.24 -52.12
C GLN A 572 -76.88 22.44 -52.19
N ALA A 573 -76.48 23.58 -51.62
CA ALA A 573 -77.27 24.81 -51.67
C ALA A 573 -77.45 25.33 -53.11
N PHE A 574 -76.42 25.15 -53.94
CA PHE A 574 -76.46 25.46 -55.37
C PHE A 574 -77.52 24.62 -56.11
N ILE A 575 -77.52 23.30 -55.92
CA ILE A 575 -78.57 22.43 -56.48
C ILE A 575 -79.94 22.82 -55.93
N ASP A 576 -80.01 23.14 -54.63
CA ASP A 576 -81.28 23.44 -53.99
C ASP A 576 -81.96 24.68 -54.57
N PHE A 577 -81.16 25.67 -54.95
CA PHE A 577 -81.61 26.85 -55.67
C PHE A 577 -82.04 26.52 -57.11
N MET A 578 -81.18 25.87 -57.89
CA MET A 578 -81.45 25.56 -59.30
C MET A 578 -82.69 24.68 -59.49
N SER A 579 -82.97 23.80 -58.55
CA SER A 579 -84.13 22.91 -58.55
C SER A 579 -85.43 23.57 -58.06
N ARG A 580 -85.36 24.55 -57.15
CA ARG A 580 -86.53 25.31 -56.68
C ARG A 580 -87.08 26.23 -57.77
N GLU A 581 -86.21 26.88 -58.54
CA GLU A 581 -86.62 27.74 -59.66
C GLU A 581 -87.32 26.95 -60.79
N THR A 582 -87.17 25.63 -60.84
CA THR A 582 -87.72 24.76 -61.89
C THR A 582 -88.98 23.99 -61.47
N THR A 583 -89.44 24.08 -60.21
CA THR A 583 -90.58 23.29 -59.69
C THR A 583 -91.68 24.16 -59.06
N ASP A 584 -92.92 24.08 -59.58
CA ASP A 584 -94.12 24.74 -59.02
C ASP A 584 -94.49 24.12 -57.65
N THR A 585 -94.43 24.89 -56.56
CA THR A 585 -94.83 24.45 -55.21
C THR A 585 -96.26 24.89 -54.86
N ASP A 586 -97.09 23.95 -54.39
CA ASP A 586 -98.47 24.21 -53.93
C ASP A 586 -98.53 25.17 -52.72
N THR A 587 -99.47 26.12 -52.72
CA THR A 587 -99.57 27.20 -51.72
C THR A 587 -100.66 26.95 -50.66
N ALA A 588 -100.55 27.64 -49.51
CA ALA A 588 -101.54 27.60 -48.43
C ALA A 588 -102.98 27.86 -48.94
N ASP A 589 -103.13 28.78 -49.89
CA ASP A 589 -104.41 29.16 -50.48
C ASP A 589 -105.07 28.02 -51.27
N GLN A 590 -104.28 27.19 -51.97
CA GLN A 590 -104.79 26.04 -52.70
C GLN A 590 -105.32 24.95 -51.76
N VAL A 591 -104.68 24.79 -50.60
CA VAL A 591 -105.11 23.84 -49.56
C VAL A 591 -106.36 24.37 -48.84
N ILE A 592 -106.43 25.67 -48.53
CA ILE A 592 -107.64 26.30 -47.99
C ILE A 592 -108.81 26.15 -48.95
N ALA A 593 -108.60 26.35 -50.25
CA ALA A 593 -109.62 26.16 -51.28
C ALA A 593 -110.11 24.71 -51.31
N SER A 594 -109.21 23.75 -51.15
CA SER A 594 -109.55 22.32 -51.10
C SER A 594 -110.42 21.98 -49.88
N PHE A 595 -110.06 22.48 -48.69
CA PHE A 595 -110.89 22.29 -47.49
C PHE A 595 -112.24 23.00 -47.55
N LYS A 596 -112.32 24.14 -48.24
CA LYS A 596 -113.59 24.86 -48.45
C LYS A 596 -114.58 24.05 -49.30
N ILE A 597 -114.08 23.31 -50.30
CA ILE A 597 -114.89 22.38 -51.10
C ILE A 597 -115.39 21.23 -50.21
N LEU A 598 -114.51 20.64 -49.39
CA LEU A 598 -114.84 19.58 -48.44
C LEU A 598 -115.90 20.00 -47.40
N ALA A 599 -115.87 21.26 -46.95
CA ALA A 599 -116.82 21.84 -45.99
C ALA A 599 -118.18 22.24 -46.61
N GLY A 600 -118.34 22.12 -47.93
CA GLY A 600 -119.55 22.56 -48.63
C GLY A 600 -119.76 24.08 -48.56
N ASP A 601 -118.70 24.85 -48.85
CA ASP A 601 -118.65 26.32 -48.82
C ASP A 601 -118.85 26.98 -47.44
N LYS A 602 -118.88 26.19 -46.37
CA LYS A 602 -118.89 26.70 -44.99
C LYS A 602 -117.47 27.09 -44.58
N ASN A 603 -117.36 28.13 -43.75
CA ASN A 603 -116.08 28.56 -43.19
C ASN A 603 -115.58 27.68 -42.02
N PHE A 604 -116.22 26.54 -41.79
CA PHE A 604 -115.86 25.54 -40.79
C PHE A 604 -116.13 24.15 -41.35
N ILE A 605 -115.40 23.16 -40.85
CA ILE A 605 -115.62 21.74 -41.17
C ILE A 605 -115.87 20.95 -39.89
N THR A 606 -116.72 19.94 -39.93
CA THR A 606 -117.00 19.11 -38.75
C THR A 606 -116.11 17.87 -38.73
N ALA A 607 -115.87 17.33 -37.53
CA ALA A 607 -115.12 16.07 -37.37
C ALA A 607 -115.76 14.89 -38.13
N GLU A 608 -117.08 14.91 -38.33
CA GLU A 608 -117.79 13.91 -39.12
C GLU A 608 -117.59 14.10 -40.63
N GLU A 609 -117.57 15.34 -41.12
CA GLU A 609 -117.22 15.65 -42.52
C GLU A 609 -115.77 15.24 -42.84
N LEU A 610 -114.82 15.53 -41.95
CA LEU A 610 -113.42 15.09 -42.10
C LEU A 610 -113.29 13.56 -42.12
N ARG A 611 -113.95 12.84 -41.20
CA ARG A 611 -113.92 11.36 -41.17
C ARG A 611 -114.63 10.70 -42.36
N ARG A 612 -115.56 11.42 -43.01
CA ARG A 612 -116.28 10.91 -44.18
C ARG A 612 -115.47 11.07 -45.46
N GLU A 613 -114.80 12.20 -45.62
CA GLU A 613 -114.15 12.56 -46.89
C GLU A 613 -112.64 12.27 -46.91
N LEU A 614 -111.99 12.13 -45.75
CA LEU A 614 -110.55 11.83 -45.65
C LEU A 614 -110.29 10.42 -45.10
N PRO A 615 -109.13 9.81 -45.44
CA PRO A 615 -108.66 8.59 -44.80
C PRO A 615 -108.59 8.72 -43.27
N PRO A 616 -108.79 7.62 -42.50
CA PRO A 616 -108.98 7.69 -41.04
C PRO A 616 -107.82 8.33 -40.28
N ASP A 617 -106.59 8.07 -40.71
CA ASP A 617 -105.35 8.63 -40.16
C ASP A 617 -105.24 10.14 -40.39
N GLN A 618 -105.60 10.61 -41.58
CA GLN A 618 -105.59 12.03 -41.94
C GLN A 618 -106.73 12.80 -41.27
N ALA A 619 -107.92 12.19 -41.21
CA ALA A 619 -109.08 12.77 -40.54
C ALA A 619 -108.80 13.01 -39.05
N GLU A 620 -108.28 12.01 -38.33
CA GLU A 620 -107.93 12.15 -36.91
C GLU A 620 -106.79 13.14 -36.70
N TYR A 621 -105.80 13.18 -37.60
CA TYR A 621 -104.73 14.18 -37.55
C TYR A 621 -105.27 15.61 -37.69
N CYS A 622 -106.16 15.85 -38.65
CA CYS A 622 -106.82 17.15 -38.82
C CYS A 622 -107.68 17.52 -37.60
N ILE A 623 -108.46 16.59 -37.05
CA ILE A 623 -109.30 16.84 -35.86
C ILE A 623 -108.45 17.18 -34.64
N ALA A 624 -107.31 16.50 -34.45
CA ALA A 624 -106.41 16.76 -33.32
C ALA A 624 -105.70 18.12 -33.39
N ARG A 625 -105.51 18.67 -34.61
CA ARG A 625 -104.71 19.89 -34.84
C ARG A 625 -105.52 21.11 -35.24
N MET A 626 -106.73 20.96 -35.73
CA MET A 626 -107.62 22.08 -36.05
C MET A 626 -108.22 22.65 -34.77
N ALA A 627 -108.19 23.98 -34.64
CA ALA A 627 -108.85 24.66 -33.54
C ALA A 627 -110.38 24.63 -33.71
N PRO A 628 -111.16 24.64 -32.61
CA PRO A 628 -112.61 24.76 -32.71
C PRO A 628 -113.01 26.13 -33.28
N TYR A 629 -113.98 26.14 -34.19
CA TYR A 629 -114.46 27.36 -34.85
C TYR A 629 -115.40 28.17 -33.94
N ALA A 630 -115.10 29.46 -33.74
CA ALA A 630 -115.81 30.36 -32.80
C ALA A 630 -116.65 31.45 -33.49
N GLY A 631 -117.06 31.24 -34.76
CA GLY A 631 -117.89 32.20 -35.49
C GLY A 631 -119.36 32.22 -35.08
N PRO A 632 -120.15 33.23 -35.51
CA PRO A 632 -121.59 33.35 -35.21
C PRO A 632 -122.44 32.17 -35.72
N ASP A 633 -121.90 31.40 -36.67
CA ASP A 633 -122.56 30.24 -37.30
C ASP A 633 -122.10 28.89 -36.69
N ALA A 634 -121.34 28.94 -35.59
CA ALA A 634 -120.70 27.77 -35.01
C ALA A 634 -121.72 26.73 -34.50
N VAL A 635 -121.59 25.51 -35.04
CA VAL A 635 -122.34 24.33 -34.61
C VAL A 635 -121.46 23.49 -33.67
N ALA A 636 -122.08 22.68 -32.80
CA ALA A 636 -121.35 21.80 -31.91
C ALA A 636 -120.44 20.85 -32.71
N GLY A 637 -119.12 20.97 -32.50
CA GLY A 637 -118.11 20.17 -33.22
C GLY A 637 -117.51 20.79 -34.49
N ALA A 638 -117.71 22.09 -34.72
CA ALA A 638 -117.10 22.84 -35.83
C ALA A 638 -115.60 23.10 -35.61
N LEU A 639 -114.77 22.85 -36.64
CA LEU A 639 -113.32 23.01 -36.67
C LEU A 639 -112.92 24.04 -37.75
N ASP A 640 -111.87 24.81 -37.46
CA ASP A 640 -111.34 25.84 -38.34
C ASP A 640 -110.17 25.28 -39.17
N TYR A 641 -110.43 25.05 -40.46
CA TYR A 641 -109.43 24.57 -41.41
C TYR A 641 -108.57 25.70 -41.99
N MET A 642 -108.98 26.97 -41.89
CA MET A 642 -108.22 28.10 -42.43
C MET A 642 -106.98 28.36 -41.59
N SER A 643 -107.14 28.48 -40.28
CA SER A 643 -106.00 28.62 -39.35
C SER A 643 -105.04 27.43 -39.41
N PHE A 644 -105.57 26.21 -39.59
CA PHE A 644 -104.77 25.01 -39.76
C PHE A 644 -103.93 25.02 -41.04
N SER A 645 -104.51 25.45 -42.17
CA SER A 645 -103.81 25.47 -43.46
C SER A 645 -102.74 26.57 -43.52
N THR A 646 -103.03 27.75 -42.95
CA THR A 646 -102.03 28.81 -42.78
C THR A 646 -100.91 28.39 -41.83
N ALA A 647 -101.21 27.64 -40.77
CA ALA A 647 -100.18 27.11 -39.86
C ALA A 647 -99.34 25.99 -40.48
N LEU A 648 -99.85 25.24 -41.46
CA LEU A 648 -99.12 24.15 -42.13
C LEU A 648 -98.05 24.67 -43.11
N TYR A 649 -98.37 25.77 -43.81
CA TYR A 649 -97.50 26.39 -44.80
C TYR A 649 -96.77 27.64 -44.28
N GLY A 650 -97.17 28.15 -43.11
CA GLY A 650 -96.48 29.19 -42.35
C GLY A 650 -96.16 30.44 -43.15
N GLU A 651 -97.07 31.42 -43.19
CA GLU A 651 -96.64 32.81 -43.36
C GLU A 651 -95.81 33.20 -42.13
N SER A 652 -94.50 33.08 -42.31
CA SER A 652 -93.49 33.64 -41.44
C SER A 652 -93.37 35.12 -41.77
N ASP A 653 -94.23 35.96 -41.22
CA ASP A 653 -93.89 37.38 -41.05
C ASP A 653 -92.89 37.47 -39.88
N LEU A 654 -91.63 37.18 -40.20
CA LEU A 654 -90.44 37.55 -39.44
C LEU A 654 -89.24 37.74 -40.37
#